data_AF-A0A6L5B7Z9-F1
#
_entry.id   AF-A0A6L5B7Z9-F1
#
_cell.length_a   1.000
_cell.length_b   1.000
_cell.length_c   1.000
_cell.angle_alpha   90.00
_cell.angle_beta   90.00
_cell.angle_gamma   90.00
#
_symmetry.space_group_name_H-M   'P 1'
#
loop_
_entity.id
_entity.type
_entity.pdbx_description
1 polymer ?
#
loop_
_entity_poly.entity_id
_entity_poly.type
_entity_poly.pdbx_seq_one_letter_code
_entity_poly.pdbx_strand_id
1 'polypeptide(L)'
;MEPKSETKVKFLKVNAEAARFRDLLGIYFSTKIKGSKEYIELHPDVNEKILERTSILFASVLVQKLLKLHAKLLALGYKFEELVNILFNENIFTQILINKLQGKLPMLDKESETYVSAIGCLDKRVDLDIKPVDIRYFPVLSAMASKVVYENKKFVEAAIKGQWKMELIGSYDFYNEDHKKNTTQAMVFHDKHANQDMIIVAFRGTEPFDADAWCTDFDISWISFPDMGKVHTVLALHNENSILEKLKAVYTFGQPRVGNASFGRYMKKKFKEFNITYNRYVYNNDVVPRVPFDNSVLMFRHFGNCFLYDSHYVYKMEPKSETKVKFLKVNAEAARFRDLLGIYFSTKIKGSKEYIELHPDVNEKILERTSILFASVLVQKLLKLHAKLLALGYKFEELVNILFNENIFTQILINKLQGKLPMLDKESETYVSAIGCLDKRVDLDIKPVDIRYFPVLSAMASKVVYENKKFVEAAIKGQWKMELIGSYDFYNEDHKKNTTQAMVFHDKHANQDMIIVAFRGTEPFDADAWCTDFDISCISFPDMGKVHTVLALHNENSILEKLKAVYTFGQPRVGNASFGRYMKKKFKEFNITYNRYVYNNDVVPRVPFDNSVLMFRHFGNCFLYDSHYVYKVRTKIFNMHAYGLKVH
;
A
#
# COMPACT_ATOMS: atom_id res chain seq x y z
N MET A 1 22.06 36.81 4.08
CA MET A 1 21.93 37.32 2.70
C MET A 1 20.54 37.90 2.57
N GLU A 2 20.42 39.20 2.32
CA GLU A 2 19.14 39.84 2.00
C GLU A 2 18.51 39.20 0.76
N PRO A 3 17.18 38.99 0.72
CA PRO A 3 16.52 38.43 -0.45
C PRO A 3 16.51 39.47 -1.57
N LYS A 4 17.33 39.23 -2.60
CA LYS A 4 17.29 40.00 -3.85
C LYS A 4 16.06 39.61 -4.68
N SER A 5 15.37 40.66 -5.14
CA SER A 5 14.25 40.71 -6.10
C SER A 5 12.86 40.31 -5.57
N GLU A 6 11.98 41.31 -5.54
CA GLU A 6 10.53 41.20 -5.36
C GLU A 6 9.89 40.32 -6.45
N THR A 7 10.00 39.01 -6.33
CA THR A 7 8.97 38.14 -6.89
C THR A 7 7.67 38.45 -6.16
N LYS A 8 6.66 39.01 -6.85
CA LYS A 8 5.31 39.22 -6.30
C LYS A 8 4.68 37.88 -5.93
N VAL A 9 4.96 37.40 -4.73
CA VAL A 9 4.41 36.14 -4.21
C VAL A 9 2.97 36.41 -3.77
N LYS A 10 2.02 35.67 -4.34
CA LYS A 10 0.60 35.81 -3.95
C LYS A 10 0.37 35.03 -2.66
N PHE A 11 -0.37 35.60 -1.71
CA PHE A 11 -0.63 34.94 -0.43
C PHE A 11 -2.05 35.16 0.07
N LEU A 12 -2.44 34.28 0.99
CA LEU A 12 -3.57 34.43 1.90
C LEU A 12 -3.04 34.17 3.30
N LYS A 13 -3.20 35.13 4.22
CA LYS A 13 -2.82 34.99 5.62
C LYS A 13 -4.05 35.14 6.50
N VAL A 14 -4.29 34.17 7.37
CA VAL A 14 -5.36 34.19 8.37
C VAL A 14 -4.75 34.46 9.73
N ASN A 15 -5.26 35.46 10.44
CA ASN A 15 -4.86 35.78 11.81
C ASN A 15 -6.06 35.56 12.75
N ALA A 16 -6.14 34.35 13.32
CA ALA A 16 -7.25 33.98 14.19
C ALA A 16 -7.26 34.75 15.52
N GLU A 17 -6.12 35.26 15.99
CA GLU A 17 -6.03 36.05 17.22
C GLU A 17 -6.68 37.42 17.03
N ALA A 18 -6.43 38.07 15.89
CA ALA A 18 -7.00 39.37 15.53
C ALA A 18 -8.53 39.35 15.29
N ALA A 19 -9.13 38.20 15.00
CA ALA A 19 -10.58 38.09 14.81
C ALA A 19 -11.33 38.35 16.13
N ARG A 20 -12.37 39.19 16.15
CA ARG A 20 -13.24 39.35 17.34
C ARG A 20 -14.40 38.36 17.28
N PHE A 21 -15.09 38.13 18.40
CA PHE A 21 -16.27 37.24 18.41
C PHE A 21 -17.38 37.71 17.45
N ARG A 22 -17.54 39.03 17.29
CA ARG A 22 -18.46 39.61 16.29
C ARG A 22 -18.03 39.31 14.86
N ASP A 23 -16.72 39.25 14.60
CA ASP A 23 -16.20 38.89 13.28
C ASP A 23 -16.51 37.43 12.94
N LEU A 24 -16.43 36.52 13.92
CA LEU A 24 -16.84 35.12 13.74
C LEU A 24 -18.31 34.98 13.31
N LEU A 25 -19.23 35.70 13.97
CA LEU A 25 -20.64 35.76 13.57
C LEU A 25 -20.78 36.33 12.15
N GLY A 26 -20.03 37.39 11.84
CA GLY A 26 -19.98 37.99 10.51
C GLY A 26 -19.45 37.04 9.42
N ILE A 27 -18.46 36.20 9.74
CA ILE A 27 -17.95 35.16 8.82
C ILE A 27 -19.04 34.09 8.63
N TYR A 28 -19.63 33.58 9.71
CA TYR A 28 -20.63 32.51 9.67
C TYR A 28 -21.87 32.87 8.84
N PHE A 29 -22.41 34.08 9.01
CA PHE A 29 -23.64 34.52 8.32
C PHE A 29 -23.37 35.15 6.95
N SER A 30 -22.12 35.49 6.62
CA SER A 30 -21.81 36.08 5.31
C SER A 30 -21.64 35.00 4.25
N THR A 31 -22.16 35.24 3.06
CA THR A 31 -21.91 34.42 1.86
C THR A 31 -20.58 34.80 1.17
N LYS A 32 -20.01 35.97 1.48
CA LYS A 32 -18.74 36.44 0.92
C LYS A 32 -18.05 37.47 1.83
N ILE A 33 -16.74 37.35 2.02
CA ILE A 33 -15.93 38.41 2.65
C ILE A 33 -15.33 39.29 1.55
N LYS A 34 -15.44 40.61 1.68
CA LYS A 34 -14.88 41.60 0.75
C LYS A 34 -13.59 42.18 1.31
N GLY A 35 -12.52 42.20 0.52
CA GLY A 35 -11.22 42.80 0.85
C GLY A 35 -10.50 42.18 2.05
N SER A 36 -9.32 42.75 2.35
CA SER A 36 -8.53 42.44 3.55
C SER A 36 -9.19 43.01 4.81
N LYS A 37 -9.14 42.27 5.90
CA LYS A 37 -9.55 42.70 7.25
C LYS A 37 -8.43 42.39 8.24
N GLU A 38 -8.58 42.85 9.49
CA GLU A 38 -7.59 42.63 10.56
C GLU A 38 -7.24 41.13 10.77
N TYR A 39 -8.19 40.23 10.51
CA TYR A 39 -8.03 38.78 10.66
C TYR A 39 -7.78 38.00 9.36
N ILE A 40 -7.77 38.67 8.20
CA ILE A 40 -7.55 38.03 6.91
C ILE A 40 -6.88 39.00 5.94
N GLU A 41 -5.66 38.68 5.55
CA GLU A 41 -4.86 39.46 4.61
C GLU A 41 -4.77 38.73 3.28
N LEU A 42 -5.11 39.42 2.19
CA LEU A 42 -5.14 38.87 0.84
C LEU A 42 -4.28 39.72 -0.09
N HIS A 43 -3.39 39.08 -0.85
CA HIS A 43 -2.66 39.77 -1.90
C HIS A 43 -3.63 40.27 -3.00
N PRO A 44 -3.49 41.51 -3.52
CA PRO A 44 -4.46 42.13 -4.45
C PRO A 44 -4.81 41.29 -5.69
N ASP A 45 -3.83 40.56 -6.22
CA ASP A 45 -3.98 39.71 -7.42
C ASP A 45 -4.59 38.31 -7.15
N VAL A 46 -5.14 38.06 -5.96
CA VAL A 46 -5.82 36.80 -5.60
C VAL A 46 -7.32 36.94 -5.76
N ASN A 47 -7.94 35.95 -6.42
CA ASN A 47 -9.38 35.94 -6.65
C ASN A 47 -10.18 35.80 -5.34
N GLU A 48 -11.05 36.78 -5.05
CA GLU A 48 -11.96 36.79 -3.89
C GLU A 48 -12.94 35.61 -3.85
N LYS A 49 -13.07 34.80 -4.91
CA LYS A 49 -13.86 33.56 -4.88
C LYS A 49 -13.47 32.60 -3.76
N ILE A 50 -12.22 32.66 -3.29
CA ILE A 50 -11.77 31.90 -2.12
C ILE A 50 -12.54 32.30 -0.85
N LEU A 51 -13.03 33.54 -0.78
CA LEU A 51 -13.80 34.11 0.32
C LEU A 51 -15.32 33.87 0.20
N GLU A 52 -15.79 33.16 -0.83
CA GLU A 52 -17.22 32.81 -1.04
C GLU A 52 -17.66 31.56 -0.24
N ARG A 53 -16.74 30.87 0.43
CA ARG A 53 -17.04 29.76 1.35
C ARG A 53 -16.54 30.05 2.76
N THR A 54 -17.14 31.07 3.35
CA THR A 54 -16.88 31.57 4.70
C THR A 54 -16.98 30.51 5.79
N SER A 55 -17.73 29.43 5.60
CA SER A 55 -17.85 28.33 6.58
C SER A 55 -16.54 27.62 6.91
N ILE A 56 -15.61 27.51 5.95
CA ILE A 56 -14.31 26.87 6.16
C ILE A 56 -13.37 27.80 6.93
N LEU A 57 -13.34 29.08 6.53
CA LEU A 57 -12.61 30.10 7.27
C LEU A 57 -13.15 30.23 8.69
N PHE A 58 -14.49 30.21 8.85
CA PHE A 58 -15.15 30.19 10.14
C PHE A 58 -14.69 28.99 10.98
N ALA A 59 -14.72 27.78 10.41
CA ALA A 59 -14.29 26.57 11.12
C ALA A 59 -12.82 26.65 11.56
N SER A 60 -11.91 27.07 10.66
CA SER A 60 -10.48 27.25 10.98
C SER A 60 -10.27 28.27 12.10
N VAL A 61 -10.83 29.47 11.97
CA VAL A 61 -10.69 30.54 12.98
C VAL A 61 -11.37 30.16 14.30
N LEU A 62 -12.53 29.48 14.25
CA LEU A 62 -13.24 29.01 15.44
C LEU A 62 -12.42 27.96 16.20
N VAL A 63 -11.89 26.94 15.51
CA VAL A 63 -11.06 25.90 16.14
C VAL A 63 -9.82 26.51 16.76
N GLN A 64 -9.10 27.38 16.04
CA GLN A 64 -7.94 28.09 16.58
C GLN A 64 -8.30 28.91 17.82
N LYS A 65 -9.43 29.63 17.82
CA LYS A 65 -9.89 30.37 19.00
C LYS A 65 -10.28 29.47 20.17
N LEU A 66 -10.94 28.34 19.92
CA LEU A 66 -11.29 27.39 20.96
C LEU A 66 -10.04 26.75 21.57
N LEU A 67 -9.05 26.38 20.76
CA LEU A 67 -7.76 25.85 21.21
C LEU A 67 -7.04 26.88 22.09
N LYS A 68 -6.95 28.14 21.65
CA LYS A 68 -6.33 29.22 22.42
C LYS A 68 -7.08 29.54 23.72
N LEU A 69 -8.41 29.55 23.69
CA LEU A 69 -9.25 29.77 24.88
C LEU A 69 -9.02 28.68 25.94
N HIS A 70 -8.88 27.42 25.50
CA HIS A 70 -8.66 26.29 26.38
C HIS A 70 -7.18 25.92 26.53
N ALA A 71 -6.24 26.74 26.07
CA ALA A 71 -4.81 26.42 26.07
C ALA A 71 -4.29 26.10 27.48
N LYS A 72 -4.75 26.84 28.50
CA LYS A 72 -4.42 26.56 29.91
C LYS A 72 -4.97 25.22 30.41
N LEU A 73 -6.16 24.83 29.95
CA LEU A 73 -6.76 23.54 30.29
C LEU A 73 -6.02 22.40 29.58
N LEU A 74 -5.70 22.58 28.29
CA LEU A 74 -4.93 21.63 27.51
C LEU A 74 -3.54 21.41 28.11
N ALA A 75 -2.89 22.46 28.59
CA ALA A 75 -1.60 22.40 29.28
C ALA A 75 -1.64 21.63 30.63
N LEU A 76 -2.82 21.37 31.22
CA LEU A 76 -2.92 20.42 32.35
C LEU A 76 -2.54 19.00 31.93
N GLY A 77 -2.56 18.69 30.63
CA GLY A 77 -2.05 17.43 30.10
C GLY A 77 -0.58 17.17 30.47
N TYR A 78 0.27 18.20 30.56
CA TYR A 78 1.65 18.04 31.04
C TYR A 78 1.70 17.61 32.51
N LYS A 79 0.78 18.08 33.36
CA LYS A 79 0.68 17.60 34.75
C LYS A 79 0.14 16.18 34.82
N PHE A 80 -0.74 15.81 33.89
CA PHE A 80 -1.20 14.43 33.76
C PHE A 80 -0.05 13.51 33.32
N GLU A 81 0.80 13.94 32.40
CA GLU A 81 2.03 13.23 32.01
C GLU A 81 2.97 13.03 33.20
N GLU A 82 3.18 14.06 34.02
CA GLU A 82 3.95 13.95 35.27
C GLU A 82 3.34 12.90 36.21
N LEU A 83 2.02 12.92 36.39
CA LEU A 83 1.30 11.97 37.24
C LEU A 83 1.45 10.54 36.70
N VAL A 84 1.32 10.34 35.39
CA VAL A 84 1.47 9.02 34.75
C VAL A 84 2.90 8.50 34.92
N ASN A 85 3.91 9.35 34.77
CA ASN A 85 5.29 8.98 35.03
C ASN A 85 5.50 8.58 36.51
N ILE A 86 4.96 9.33 37.46
CA ILE A 86 5.09 8.99 38.89
C ILE A 86 4.41 7.65 39.20
N LEU A 87 3.22 7.39 38.64
CA LEU A 87 2.42 6.22 39.01
C LEU A 87 2.81 4.94 38.26
N PHE A 88 3.25 5.04 37.00
CA PHE A 88 3.39 3.89 36.10
C PHE A 88 4.81 3.67 35.56
N ASN A 89 5.77 4.49 35.98
CA ASN A 89 7.18 4.27 35.71
C ASN A 89 7.88 3.77 36.97
N GLU A 90 8.17 2.47 37.02
CA GLU A 90 8.72 1.81 38.20
C GLU A 90 10.04 2.44 38.68
N ASN A 91 10.90 2.87 37.76
CA ASN A 91 12.17 3.52 38.09
C ASN A 91 11.93 4.86 38.80
N ILE A 92 11.03 5.68 38.28
CA ILE A 92 10.70 6.99 38.85
C ILE A 92 9.99 6.83 40.20
N PHE A 93 9.01 5.93 40.28
CA PHE A 93 8.28 5.65 41.52
C PHE A 93 9.23 5.18 42.63
N THR A 94 10.13 4.25 42.31
CA THR A 94 11.13 3.72 43.24
C THR A 94 12.11 4.82 43.67
N GLN A 95 12.59 5.65 42.75
CA GLN A 95 13.49 6.76 43.07
C GLN A 95 12.82 7.78 43.99
N ILE A 96 11.55 8.11 43.75
CA ILE A 96 10.76 9.01 44.60
C ILE A 96 10.60 8.42 46.01
N LEU A 97 10.32 7.12 46.12
CA LEU A 97 10.20 6.43 47.41
C LEU A 97 11.53 6.41 48.17
N ILE A 98 12.64 6.12 47.49
CA ILE A 98 14.00 6.15 48.06
C ILE A 98 14.34 7.56 48.55
N ASN A 99 14.08 8.59 47.75
CA ASN A 99 14.32 9.99 48.14
C ASN A 99 13.54 10.34 49.42
N LYS A 100 12.27 9.92 49.50
CA LYS A 100 11.43 10.10 50.70
C LYS A 100 12.00 9.37 51.93
N LEU A 101 12.47 8.13 51.78
CA LEU A 101 13.11 7.36 52.86
C LEU A 101 14.45 7.97 53.32
N GLN A 102 15.18 8.61 52.40
CA GLN A 102 16.44 9.32 52.69
C GLN A 102 16.25 10.73 53.26
N GLY A 103 15.00 11.17 53.52
CA GLY A 103 14.70 12.53 53.98
C GLY A 103 14.95 13.62 52.93
N LYS A 104 15.15 13.24 51.66
CA LYS A 104 15.27 14.17 50.53
C LYS A 104 13.88 14.53 50.01
N LEU A 105 13.74 15.71 49.42
CA LEU A 105 12.48 16.11 48.78
C LEU A 105 12.17 15.12 47.64
N PRO A 106 10.98 14.48 47.61
CA PRO A 106 10.58 13.56 46.55
C PRO A 106 10.25 14.37 45.28
N MET A 107 11.28 14.73 44.53
CA MET A 107 11.17 15.56 43.34
C MET A 107 11.34 14.71 42.07
N LEU A 108 10.46 14.94 41.09
CA LEU A 108 10.49 14.30 39.78
C LEU A 108 11.59 14.95 38.91
N ASP A 109 12.56 14.16 38.45
CA ASP A 109 13.56 14.61 37.47
C ASP A 109 13.04 14.38 36.04
N LYS A 110 12.51 15.45 35.44
CA LYS A 110 12.00 15.45 34.07
C LYS A 110 13.08 15.31 32.99
N GLU A 111 14.33 15.58 33.35
CA GLU A 111 15.49 15.46 32.47
C GLU A 111 16.19 14.11 32.63
N SER A 112 15.56 13.15 33.31
CA SER A 112 16.09 11.80 33.47
C SER A 112 15.84 10.95 32.22
N GLU A 113 16.71 9.98 31.96
CA GLU A 113 16.53 9.01 30.85
C GLU A 113 15.32 8.09 31.04
N THR A 114 14.70 8.09 32.22
CA THR A 114 13.52 7.28 32.52
C THR A 114 12.23 8.06 32.36
N TYR A 115 12.25 9.40 32.39
CA TYR A 115 11.06 10.23 32.15
C TYR A 115 10.65 10.16 30.69
N VAL A 116 9.36 9.89 30.45
CA VAL A 116 8.80 9.78 29.09
C VAL A 116 7.67 10.78 28.87
N SER A 117 7.58 11.32 27.65
CA SER A 117 6.50 12.18 27.19
C SER A 117 5.16 11.44 27.14
N ALA A 118 4.07 12.17 26.89
CA ALA A 118 2.76 11.58 26.62
C ALA A 118 2.80 10.55 25.47
N ILE A 119 3.66 10.77 24.47
CA ILE A 119 3.85 9.84 23.35
C ILE A 119 4.52 8.55 23.83
N GLY A 120 5.58 8.65 24.64
CA GLY A 120 6.24 7.50 25.26
C GLY A 120 5.36 6.76 26.28
N CYS A 121 4.40 7.45 26.92
CA CYS A 121 3.38 6.81 27.75
C CYS A 121 2.39 5.96 26.93
N LEU A 122 1.99 6.43 25.74
CA LEU A 122 1.05 5.74 24.85
C LEU A 122 1.68 4.53 24.16
N ASP A 123 2.97 4.61 23.86
CA ASP A 123 3.74 3.51 23.30
C ASP A 123 5.11 3.44 23.98
N LYS A 124 5.38 2.37 24.73
CA LYS A 124 6.64 2.20 25.46
C LYS A 124 7.77 1.56 24.64
N ARG A 125 7.50 1.12 23.40
CA ARG A 125 8.51 0.44 22.57
C ARG A 125 9.61 1.40 22.15
N VAL A 126 10.86 0.99 22.29
CA VAL A 126 12.01 1.75 21.77
C VAL A 126 12.96 0.86 20.97
N ASP A 127 12.91 -0.45 21.21
CA ASP A 127 13.73 -1.42 20.50
C ASP A 127 13.40 -1.53 19.01
N LEU A 128 14.44 -1.79 18.22
CA LEU A 128 14.36 -2.03 16.79
C LEU A 128 14.49 -3.53 16.52
N ASP A 129 13.36 -4.24 16.44
CA ASP A 129 13.32 -5.68 16.16
C ASP A 129 13.55 -6.03 14.67
N ILE A 130 14.17 -5.11 13.91
CA ILE A 130 14.37 -5.22 12.47
C ILE A 130 15.86 -5.08 12.12
N LYS A 131 16.33 -5.94 11.22
CA LYS A 131 17.73 -5.93 10.78
C LYS A 131 17.93 -4.99 9.59
N PRO A 132 19.11 -4.34 9.45
CA PRO A 132 19.45 -3.46 8.33
C PRO A 132 19.21 -4.02 6.92
N VAL A 133 19.26 -5.34 6.77
CA VAL A 133 19.03 -6.03 5.49
C VAL A 133 17.56 -6.06 5.05
N ASP A 134 16.62 -5.77 5.96
CA ASP A 134 15.19 -5.73 5.65
C ASP A 134 14.83 -4.40 4.96
N ILE A 135 14.08 -4.47 3.86
CA ILE A 135 13.64 -3.30 3.11
C ILE A 135 12.81 -2.30 3.95
N ARG A 136 12.18 -2.77 5.03
CA ARG A 136 11.39 -1.95 5.96
C ARG A 136 12.24 -1.29 7.03
N TYR A 137 13.54 -1.55 7.07
CA TYR A 137 14.43 -1.07 8.11
C TYR A 137 14.38 0.45 8.27
N PHE A 138 14.68 1.21 7.22
CA PHE A 138 14.65 2.69 7.29
C PHE A 138 13.27 3.26 7.61
N PRO A 139 12.15 2.77 7.02
CA PRO A 139 10.81 3.14 7.48
C PRO A 139 10.58 2.93 8.98
N VAL A 140 10.95 1.78 9.54
CA VAL A 140 10.73 1.44 10.96
C VAL A 140 11.65 2.27 11.86
N LEU A 141 12.93 2.38 11.50
CA LEU A 141 13.89 3.25 12.18
C LEU A 141 13.42 4.71 12.20
N SER A 142 12.93 5.21 11.07
CA SER A 142 12.40 6.59 10.97
C SER A 142 11.13 6.77 11.81
N ALA A 143 10.27 5.76 11.88
CA ALA A 143 9.07 5.79 12.71
C ALA A 143 9.46 5.89 14.20
N MET A 144 10.37 5.01 14.64
CA MET A 144 10.87 5.04 16.01
C MET A 144 11.60 6.34 16.32
N ALA A 145 12.41 6.84 15.39
CA ALA A 145 13.08 8.12 15.52
C ALA A 145 12.08 9.30 15.65
N SER A 146 11.03 9.32 14.82
CA SER A 146 9.98 10.35 14.87
C SER A 146 9.17 10.36 16.17
N LYS A 147 9.23 9.25 16.92
CA LYS A 147 8.67 9.13 18.25
C LYS A 147 9.67 9.56 19.32
N VAL A 148 10.88 9.02 19.29
CA VAL A 148 11.94 9.30 20.29
C VAL A 148 12.32 10.79 20.33
N VAL A 149 12.18 11.52 19.22
CA VAL A 149 12.42 12.98 19.18
C VAL A 149 11.46 13.81 20.05
N TYR A 150 10.36 13.23 20.56
CA TYR A 150 9.50 13.87 21.55
C TYR A 150 10.05 13.79 22.98
N GLU A 151 11.06 12.96 23.22
CA GLU A 151 11.62 12.69 24.54
C GLU A 151 12.76 13.66 24.89
N ASN A 152 13.10 13.74 26.19
CA ASN A 152 14.18 14.61 26.64
C ASN A 152 15.56 14.15 26.13
N LYS A 153 16.57 15.03 26.22
CA LYS A 153 17.90 14.80 25.66
C LYS A 153 18.61 13.55 26.22
N LYS A 154 18.45 13.25 27.52
CA LYS A 154 19.06 12.05 28.12
C LYS A 154 18.39 10.77 27.64
N PHE A 155 17.06 10.76 27.51
CA PHE A 155 16.34 9.63 26.93
C PHE A 155 16.79 9.37 25.49
N VAL A 156 16.84 10.41 24.66
CA VAL A 156 17.29 10.33 23.26
C VAL A 156 18.71 9.76 23.17
N GLU A 157 19.61 10.23 24.04
CA GLU A 157 20.98 9.72 24.11
C GLU A 157 21.04 8.24 24.52
N ALA A 158 20.28 7.83 25.54
CA ALA A 158 20.20 6.45 26.00
C ALA A 158 19.63 5.50 24.92
N ALA A 159 18.56 5.93 24.22
CA ALA A 159 17.97 5.16 23.13
C ALA A 159 18.96 4.98 21.97
N ILE A 160 19.59 6.05 21.49
CA ILE A 160 20.46 6.00 20.30
C ILE A 160 21.78 5.31 20.62
N LYS A 161 22.50 5.73 21.68
CA LYS A 161 23.83 5.19 21.99
C LYS A 161 23.74 3.82 22.68
N GLY A 162 22.76 3.64 23.56
CA GLY A 162 22.59 2.42 24.35
C GLY A 162 21.85 1.33 23.58
N GLN A 163 20.57 1.56 23.28
CA GLN A 163 19.69 0.53 22.71
C GLN A 163 19.98 0.29 21.23
N TRP A 164 20.03 1.34 20.40
CA TRP A 164 20.25 1.21 18.95
C TRP A 164 21.73 1.07 18.59
N LYS A 165 22.63 1.39 19.53
CA LYS A 165 24.08 1.36 19.35
C LYS A 165 24.54 2.17 18.13
N MET A 166 23.97 3.35 17.95
CA MET A 166 24.23 4.30 16.88
C MET A 166 24.96 5.54 17.41
N GLU A 167 25.49 6.36 16.50
CA GLU A 167 26.18 7.59 16.87
C GLU A 167 25.19 8.77 16.87
N LEU A 168 24.91 9.33 18.05
CA LEU A 168 24.18 10.60 18.16
C LEU A 168 25.11 11.76 17.75
N ILE A 169 24.72 12.50 16.71
CA ILE A 169 25.42 13.71 16.27
C ILE A 169 24.96 14.92 17.08
N GLY A 170 23.65 15.05 17.33
CA GLY A 170 23.12 16.15 18.14
C GLY A 170 21.60 16.16 18.28
N SER A 171 21.13 16.92 19.27
CA SER A 171 19.72 17.25 19.49
C SER A 171 19.58 18.76 19.63
N TYR A 172 18.65 19.34 18.87
CA TYR A 172 18.53 20.78 18.63
C TYR A 172 17.10 21.25 18.88
N ASP A 173 16.97 22.41 19.51
CA ASP A 173 15.69 23.11 19.71
C ASP A 173 15.61 24.30 18.73
N PHE A 174 14.51 24.41 17.98
CA PHE A 174 14.31 25.44 16.96
C PHE A 174 13.34 26.51 17.43
N TYR A 175 13.80 27.77 17.37
CA TYR A 175 13.02 28.95 17.73
C TYR A 175 12.06 29.36 16.61
N ASN A 176 10.81 29.59 16.95
CA ASN A 176 9.80 30.10 16.03
C ASN A 176 9.55 31.58 16.32
N GLU A 177 9.84 32.44 15.34
CA GLU A 177 9.71 33.90 15.48
C GLU A 177 8.25 34.36 15.64
N ASP A 178 7.30 33.72 14.95
CA ASP A 178 5.87 34.06 15.03
C ASP A 178 5.29 33.73 16.41
N HIS A 179 5.74 32.63 17.03
CA HIS A 179 5.27 32.18 18.35
C HIS A 179 6.17 32.60 19.52
N LYS A 180 7.32 33.22 19.24
CA LYS A 180 8.32 33.67 20.21
C LYS A 180 8.77 32.60 21.22
N LYS A 181 8.77 31.32 20.82
CA LYS A 181 9.14 30.17 21.65
C LYS A 181 9.81 29.08 20.80
N ASN A 182 10.51 28.14 21.44
CA ASN A 182 10.98 26.94 20.76
C ASN A 182 9.77 26.01 20.52
N THR A 183 9.44 25.75 19.25
CA THR A 183 8.24 24.94 18.91
C THR A 183 8.60 23.55 18.43
N THR A 184 9.80 23.36 17.88
CA THR A 184 10.20 22.11 17.22
C THR A 184 11.57 21.68 17.71
N GLN A 185 11.76 20.36 17.80
CA GLN A 185 13.03 19.73 18.12
C GLN A 185 13.47 18.90 16.92
N ALA A 186 14.78 18.75 16.72
CA ALA A 186 15.30 17.74 15.82
C ALA A 186 16.44 16.97 16.46
N MET A 187 16.53 15.70 16.11
CA MET A 187 17.68 14.87 16.44
C MET A 187 18.34 14.37 15.16
N VAL A 188 19.67 14.33 15.21
CA VAL A 188 20.53 13.92 14.10
C VAL A 188 21.41 12.79 14.59
N PHE A 189 21.38 11.65 13.91
CA PHE A 189 22.21 10.49 14.27
C PHE A 189 22.65 9.73 13.04
N HIS A 190 23.73 8.98 13.21
CA HIS A 190 24.38 8.19 12.17
C HIS A 190 24.23 6.70 12.48
N ASP A 191 23.62 5.98 11.54
CA ASP A 191 23.52 4.52 11.60
C ASP A 191 24.75 3.85 10.98
N LYS A 192 25.68 3.42 11.83
CA LYS A 192 26.91 2.72 11.42
C LYS A 192 26.68 1.28 10.94
N HIS A 193 25.49 0.71 11.13
CA HIS A 193 25.22 -0.71 10.87
C HIS A 193 24.74 -0.99 9.45
N ALA A 194 23.90 -0.11 8.89
CA ALA A 194 23.32 -0.31 7.56
C ALA A 194 24.16 0.29 6.43
N ASN A 195 24.75 1.47 6.65
CA ASN A 195 25.51 2.20 5.64
C ASN A 195 26.43 3.22 6.31
N GLN A 196 27.72 3.21 5.97
CA GLN A 196 28.76 4.06 6.59
C GLN A 196 28.55 5.58 6.40
N ASP A 197 27.65 5.99 5.51
CA ASP A 197 27.40 7.41 5.19
C ASP A 197 25.96 7.86 5.47
N MET A 198 25.13 7.05 6.16
CA MET A 198 23.71 7.38 6.33
C MET A 198 23.39 8.19 7.58
N ILE A 199 23.05 9.46 7.38
CA ILE A 199 22.56 10.35 8.45
C ILE A 199 21.02 10.33 8.46
N ILE A 200 20.45 10.13 9.64
CA ILE A 200 19.03 10.23 9.90
C ILE A 200 18.77 11.53 10.64
N VAL A 201 17.79 12.30 10.16
CA VAL A 201 17.29 13.51 10.81
C VAL A 201 15.82 13.30 11.10
N ALA A 202 15.44 13.38 12.38
CA ALA A 202 14.05 13.30 12.80
C ALA A 202 13.64 14.63 13.41
N PHE A 203 12.45 15.12 13.05
CA PHE A 203 11.85 16.34 13.58
C PHE A 203 10.63 15.99 14.42
N ARG A 204 10.48 16.70 15.54
CA ARG A 204 9.29 16.62 16.39
C ARG A 204 8.12 17.33 15.71
N GLY A 205 6.99 16.63 15.63
CA GLY A 205 5.74 17.15 15.08
C GLY A 205 4.87 17.83 16.13
N THR A 206 3.54 17.69 15.97
CA THR A 206 2.53 18.27 16.86
C THR A 206 2.58 17.65 18.26
N GLU A 207 2.71 18.48 19.31
CA GLU A 207 2.61 18.04 20.71
C GLU A 207 1.15 17.96 21.15
N PRO A 208 0.71 16.85 21.80
CA PRO A 208 -0.69 16.67 22.17
C PRO A 208 -1.28 17.79 23.03
N PHE A 209 -0.46 18.40 23.89
CA PHE A 209 -0.90 19.40 24.86
C PHE A 209 -0.47 20.84 24.51
N ASP A 210 0.10 21.08 23.33
CA ASP A 210 0.43 22.42 22.85
C ASP A 210 -0.64 22.96 21.89
N ALA A 211 -1.46 23.89 22.39
CA ALA A 211 -2.51 24.52 21.59
C ALA A 211 -1.96 25.26 20.36
N ASP A 212 -0.75 25.81 20.43
CA ASP A 212 -0.13 26.50 19.29
C ASP A 212 0.23 25.52 18.20
N ALA A 213 0.79 24.36 18.56
CA ALA A 213 1.10 23.29 17.61
C ALA A 213 -0.16 22.85 16.84
N TRP A 214 -1.26 22.58 17.54
CA TRP A 214 -2.55 22.26 16.90
C TRP A 214 -3.07 23.42 16.02
N CYS A 215 -2.90 24.68 16.43
CA CYS A 215 -3.35 25.82 15.62
C CYS A 215 -2.67 25.85 14.25
N THR A 216 -1.39 25.45 14.16
CA THR A 216 -0.67 25.40 12.87
C THR A 216 -1.25 24.38 11.90
N ASP A 217 -1.78 23.26 12.40
CA ASP A 217 -2.42 22.22 11.57
C ASP A 217 -3.79 22.66 11.01
N PHE A 218 -4.50 23.52 11.75
CA PHE A 218 -5.80 24.08 11.36
C PHE A 218 -5.70 25.42 10.63
N ASP A 219 -4.50 25.99 10.48
CA ASP A 219 -4.29 27.17 9.66
C ASP A 219 -4.50 26.84 8.18
N ILE A 220 -5.16 27.75 7.46
CA ILE A 220 -5.45 27.62 6.03
C ILE A 220 -4.68 28.65 5.20
N SER A 221 -3.76 29.38 5.85
CA SER A 221 -2.86 30.33 5.21
C SER A 221 -1.97 29.65 4.16
N TRP A 222 -1.70 30.35 3.06
CA TRP A 222 -0.81 29.84 2.02
C TRP A 222 -0.05 30.95 1.30
N ILE A 223 1.09 30.54 0.78
CA ILE A 223 1.96 31.34 -0.10
C ILE A 223 2.03 30.62 -1.45
N SER A 224 1.85 31.36 -2.55
CA SER A 224 1.86 30.85 -3.92
C SER A 224 3.13 31.25 -4.65
N PHE A 225 3.99 30.28 -4.90
CA PHE A 225 5.18 30.43 -5.72
C PHE A 225 4.84 30.17 -7.20
N PRO A 226 5.42 30.92 -8.15
CA PRO A 226 5.14 30.75 -9.59
C PRO A 226 5.31 29.31 -10.11
N ASP A 227 6.43 28.65 -9.76
CA ASP A 227 6.76 27.32 -10.28
C ASP A 227 6.34 26.16 -9.36
N MET A 228 6.16 26.46 -8.07
CA MET A 228 5.92 25.46 -7.04
C MET A 228 4.43 25.40 -6.64
N GLY A 229 3.60 26.40 -6.97
CA GLY A 229 2.19 26.43 -6.59
C GLY A 229 1.98 26.94 -5.17
N LYS A 230 0.83 26.57 -4.56
CA LYS A 230 0.45 27.05 -3.22
C LYS A 230 0.97 26.10 -2.16
N VAL A 231 1.64 26.64 -1.16
CA VAL A 231 2.25 25.93 -0.02
C VAL A 231 1.74 26.56 1.27
N HIS A 232 1.53 25.74 2.29
CA HIS A 232 1.18 26.21 3.63
C HIS A 232 2.29 27.12 4.18
N THR A 233 1.93 28.31 4.68
CA THR A 233 2.89 29.39 5.01
C THR A 233 3.97 28.95 6.00
N VAL A 234 3.63 28.11 6.97
CA VAL A 234 4.55 27.61 8.01
C VAL A 234 5.62 26.64 7.46
N LEU A 235 5.40 26.05 6.28
CA LEU A 235 6.28 25.01 5.71
C LEU A 235 7.05 25.47 4.47
N ALA A 236 6.90 26.74 4.08
CA ALA A 236 7.55 27.28 2.88
C ALA A 236 8.92 27.88 3.23
N LEU A 237 10.00 27.23 2.77
CA LEU A 237 11.42 27.68 2.55
C LEU A 237 12.32 26.41 2.69
N HIS A 238 13.42 26.14 1.99
CA HIS A 238 14.36 26.88 1.15
C HIS A 238 14.64 26.11 -0.16
N ASN A 239 15.06 26.81 -1.22
CA ASN A 239 15.43 26.22 -2.51
C ASN A 239 16.90 25.75 -2.52
N GLU A 240 17.26 24.86 -1.60
CA GLU A 240 18.64 24.37 -1.44
C GLU A 240 18.87 23.05 -2.18
N ASN A 241 19.30 23.16 -3.44
CA ASN A 241 19.60 21.99 -4.28
C ASN A 241 20.70 21.08 -3.67
N SER A 242 21.64 21.64 -2.91
CA SER A 242 22.72 20.90 -2.24
C SER A 242 22.24 19.87 -1.22
N ILE A 243 21.10 20.13 -0.56
CA ILE A 243 20.48 19.17 0.36
C ILE A 243 19.74 18.09 -0.42
N LEU A 244 19.01 18.48 -1.48
CA LEU A 244 18.25 17.54 -2.31
C LEU A 244 19.15 16.51 -2.99
N GLU A 245 20.36 16.89 -3.40
CA GLU A 245 21.37 15.96 -3.95
C GLU A 245 21.83 14.89 -2.96
N LYS A 246 21.78 15.17 -1.65
CA LYS A 246 22.21 14.27 -0.58
C LYS A 246 21.03 13.52 0.06
N LEU A 247 19.80 13.90 -0.25
CA LEU A 247 18.61 13.36 0.38
C LEU A 247 18.25 12.01 -0.24
N LYS A 248 18.34 10.93 0.55
CA LYS A 248 18.00 9.59 0.04
C LYS A 248 16.51 9.31 0.08
N ALA A 249 15.87 9.66 1.20
CA ALA A 249 14.47 9.38 1.46
C ALA A 249 13.88 10.39 2.45
N VAL A 250 12.55 10.51 2.40
CA VAL A 250 11.73 11.28 3.33
C VAL A 250 10.56 10.41 3.75
N TYR A 251 10.47 10.18 5.05
CA TYR A 251 9.40 9.43 5.68
C TYR A 251 8.62 10.35 6.60
N THR A 252 7.29 10.41 6.43
CA THR A 252 6.44 11.27 7.25
C THR A 252 5.36 10.46 7.95
N PHE A 253 5.07 10.76 9.20
CA PHE A 253 4.07 10.06 10.01
C PHE A 253 3.01 11.07 10.46
N GLY A 254 1.73 10.81 10.16
CA GLY A 254 0.64 11.72 10.51
C GLY A 254 0.67 13.07 9.78
N GLN A 255 1.33 13.16 8.61
CA GLN A 255 1.58 14.43 7.93
C GLN A 255 0.28 15.16 7.50
N PRO A 256 0.08 16.45 7.85
CA PRO A 256 -1.01 17.27 7.32
C PRO A 256 -0.84 17.57 5.82
N ARG A 257 -1.86 18.15 5.19
CA ARG A 257 -1.75 18.58 3.78
C ARG A 257 -0.89 19.85 3.70
N VAL A 258 0.21 19.78 2.98
CA VAL A 258 1.23 20.84 2.98
C VAL A 258 1.14 21.81 1.80
N GLY A 259 0.46 21.43 0.71
CA GLY A 259 0.36 22.28 -0.48
C GLY A 259 -0.69 21.78 -1.46
N ASN A 260 -0.84 22.47 -2.59
CA ASN A 260 -1.84 22.15 -3.60
C ASN A 260 -1.39 21.13 -4.66
N ALA A 261 -2.25 20.80 -5.61
CA ALA A 261 -1.92 19.86 -6.70
C ALA A 261 -0.68 20.28 -7.54
N SER A 262 -0.42 21.58 -7.68
CA SER A 262 0.79 22.06 -8.36
C SER A 262 2.04 21.82 -7.51
N PHE A 263 1.96 22.05 -6.20
CA PHE A 263 3.01 21.68 -5.26
C PHE A 263 3.31 20.19 -5.28
N GLY A 264 2.27 19.36 -5.23
CA GLY A 264 2.42 17.90 -5.34
C GLY A 264 3.11 17.47 -6.65
N ARG A 265 2.79 18.10 -7.79
CA ARG A 265 3.48 17.84 -9.06
C ARG A 265 4.93 18.31 -9.05
N TYR A 266 5.20 19.49 -8.50
CA TYR A 266 6.54 20.03 -8.34
C TYR A 266 7.43 19.08 -7.51
N MET A 267 6.94 18.67 -6.32
CA MET A 267 7.66 17.77 -5.44
C MET A 267 7.84 16.38 -6.05
N LYS A 268 6.82 15.80 -6.70
CA LYS A 268 6.96 14.53 -7.44
C LYS A 268 8.04 14.63 -8.53
N LYS A 269 8.14 15.76 -9.24
CA LYS A 269 9.19 15.99 -10.24
C LYS A 269 10.56 16.05 -9.59
N LYS A 270 10.72 16.83 -8.50
CA LYS A 270 11.99 16.95 -7.78
C LYS A 270 12.44 15.64 -7.15
N PHE A 271 11.54 14.90 -6.53
CA PHE A 271 11.85 13.57 -6.00
C PHE A 271 12.27 12.60 -7.10
N LYS A 272 11.67 12.67 -8.29
CA LYS A 272 12.13 11.87 -9.43
C LYS A 272 13.50 12.32 -9.95
N GLU A 273 13.73 13.63 -10.05
CA GLU A 273 14.98 14.26 -10.53
C GLU A 273 16.18 13.85 -9.66
N PHE A 274 16.00 13.89 -8.33
CA PHE A 274 17.06 13.57 -7.36
C PHE A 274 16.99 12.13 -6.82
N ASN A 275 16.10 11.29 -7.37
CA ASN A 275 15.90 9.90 -6.94
C ASN A 275 15.62 9.75 -5.42
N ILE A 276 14.79 10.65 -4.88
CA ILE A 276 14.38 10.69 -3.48
C ILE A 276 13.16 9.80 -3.28
N THR A 277 13.24 8.88 -2.32
CA THR A 277 12.06 8.08 -1.90
C THR A 277 11.17 8.91 -0.98
N TYR A 278 9.87 9.00 -1.26
CA TYR A 278 8.92 9.72 -0.40
C TYR A 278 7.71 8.86 -0.05
N ASN A 279 7.60 8.52 1.23
CA ASN A 279 6.54 7.65 1.75
C ASN A 279 5.89 8.30 2.98
N ARG A 280 4.56 8.31 2.99
CA ARG A 280 3.77 8.85 4.09
C ARG A 280 3.04 7.73 4.81
N TYR A 281 2.97 7.80 6.13
CA TYR A 281 2.33 6.81 6.99
C TYR A 281 1.22 7.48 7.79
N VAL A 282 0.03 6.89 7.78
CA VAL A 282 -1.17 7.42 8.44
C VAL A 282 -1.78 6.35 9.32
N TYR A 283 -2.03 6.68 10.58
CA TYR A 283 -2.58 5.74 11.55
C TYR A 283 -4.08 5.94 11.76
N ASN A 284 -4.85 4.92 11.39
CA ASN A 284 -6.27 4.75 11.68
C ASN A 284 -7.11 6.00 11.36
N ASN A 285 -7.70 6.61 12.39
CA ASN A 285 -8.57 7.78 12.28
C ASN A 285 -7.88 9.10 12.61
N ASP A 286 -6.55 9.14 12.49
CA ASP A 286 -5.77 10.36 12.68
C ASP A 286 -6.37 11.53 11.86
N VAL A 287 -6.61 12.63 12.57
CA VAL A 287 -7.24 13.84 12.05
C VAL A 287 -6.22 14.74 11.36
N VAL A 288 -4.95 14.69 11.75
CA VAL A 288 -3.91 15.60 11.24
C VAL A 288 -3.71 15.43 9.73
N PRO A 289 -3.61 14.21 9.17
CA PRO A 289 -3.56 14.01 7.71
C PRO A 289 -4.80 14.45 6.95
N ARG A 290 -5.89 14.78 7.64
CA ARG A 290 -7.16 15.18 7.04
C ARG A 290 -7.33 16.70 7.00
N VAL A 291 -6.37 17.46 7.53
CA VAL A 291 -6.36 18.92 7.50
C VAL A 291 -5.07 19.46 6.87
N PRO A 292 -5.10 20.66 6.27
CA PRO A 292 -6.27 21.39 5.78
C PRO A 292 -7.09 20.58 4.75
N PHE A 293 -8.37 20.89 4.55
CA PHE A 293 -9.28 20.05 3.74
C PHE A 293 -8.97 20.07 2.23
N ASP A 294 -9.06 18.89 1.57
CA ASP A 294 -9.00 18.78 0.11
C ASP A 294 -10.37 19.07 -0.51
N ASN A 295 -10.54 20.28 -1.02
CA ASN A 295 -11.70 20.68 -1.78
C ASN A 295 -11.32 21.64 -2.91
N SER A 296 -12.28 21.93 -3.79
CA SER A 296 -12.06 22.78 -4.97
C SER A 296 -11.63 24.22 -4.66
N VAL A 297 -11.71 24.67 -3.40
CA VAL A 297 -11.43 26.04 -2.97
C VAL A 297 -10.07 26.15 -2.28
N LEU A 298 -9.83 25.31 -1.26
CA LEU A 298 -8.57 25.26 -0.53
C LEU A 298 -7.44 24.63 -1.37
N MET A 299 -7.79 23.69 -2.25
CA MET A 299 -6.90 23.01 -3.18
C MET A 299 -5.72 22.26 -2.54
N PHE A 300 -5.64 22.19 -1.20
CA PHE A 300 -4.63 21.42 -0.47
C PHE A 300 -4.80 19.94 -0.75
N ARG A 301 -3.72 19.28 -1.15
CA ARG A 301 -3.73 17.89 -1.56
C ARG A 301 -2.49 17.17 -1.07
N HIS A 302 -2.70 15.91 -0.77
CA HIS A 302 -1.62 14.98 -0.55
C HIS A 302 -0.99 14.57 -1.88
N PHE A 303 0.25 14.13 -1.81
CA PHE A 303 0.99 13.56 -2.92
C PHE A 303 1.87 12.41 -2.44
N GLY A 304 2.49 11.69 -3.39
CA GLY A 304 3.38 10.57 -3.08
C GLY A 304 2.66 9.30 -2.61
N ASN A 305 3.43 8.35 -2.09
CA ASN A 305 2.90 7.10 -1.56
C ASN A 305 2.32 7.32 -0.16
N CYS A 306 1.19 6.67 0.14
CA CYS A 306 0.54 6.69 1.45
C CYS A 306 0.34 5.26 1.94
N PHE A 307 0.74 4.99 3.17
CA PHE A 307 0.56 3.72 3.84
C PHE A 307 -0.37 3.91 5.03
N LEU A 308 -1.59 3.38 4.96
CA LEU A 308 -2.51 3.40 6.09
C LEU A 308 -2.35 2.17 6.96
N TYR A 309 -2.39 2.37 8.26
CA TYR A 309 -2.40 1.31 9.26
C TYR A 309 -3.69 1.43 10.05
N ASP A 310 -4.41 0.32 10.25
CA ASP A 310 -5.58 0.34 11.13
C ASP A 310 -5.19 0.25 12.61
N SER A 311 -6.19 0.19 13.50
CA SER A 311 -5.97 0.07 14.95
C SER A 311 -5.25 -1.21 15.39
N HIS A 312 -5.12 -2.20 14.51
CA HIS A 312 -4.37 -3.43 14.76
C HIS A 312 -2.98 -3.39 14.11
N TYR A 313 -2.55 -2.23 13.63
CA TYR A 313 -1.32 -2.04 12.85
C TYR A 313 -1.25 -2.93 11.60
N VAL A 314 -2.41 -3.32 11.06
CA VAL A 314 -2.49 -4.01 9.78
C VAL A 314 -2.50 -2.97 8.67
N TYR A 315 -1.60 -3.14 7.71
CA TYR A 315 -1.51 -2.29 6.54
C TYR A 315 -2.78 -2.40 5.69
N LYS A 316 -3.43 -1.27 5.44
CA LYS A 316 -4.51 -1.14 4.46
C LYS A 316 -4.03 -0.24 3.32
N MET A 317 -4.09 -0.76 2.10
CA MET A 317 -3.90 0.06 0.91
C MET A 317 -5.06 1.03 0.79
N GLU A 318 -4.77 2.33 0.90
CA GLU A 318 -5.61 3.30 0.21
C GLU A 318 -5.28 3.24 -1.29
N PRO A 319 -6.27 3.05 -2.18
CA PRO A 319 -6.06 3.31 -3.59
C PRO A 319 -5.60 4.76 -3.73
N LYS A 320 -4.51 4.99 -4.49
CA LYS A 320 -4.00 6.33 -4.82
C LYS A 320 -5.17 7.29 -5.04
N SER A 321 -5.37 8.22 -4.11
CA SER A 321 -6.42 9.22 -4.14
C SER A 321 -6.09 10.29 -5.18
N GLU A 322 -6.06 9.92 -6.47
CA GLU A 322 -5.85 10.89 -7.54
C GLU A 322 -6.31 10.48 -8.95
N THR A 323 -7.09 9.42 -9.08
CA THR A 323 -7.88 9.21 -10.31
C THR A 323 -9.33 9.05 -9.91
N LYS A 324 -10.24 9.81 -10.52
CA LYS A 324 -11.65 9.42 -10.61
C LYS A 324 -11.71 8.10 -11.37
N VAL A 325 -11.39 7.00 -10.69
CA VAL A 325 -11.33 5.69 -11.34
C VAL A 325 -12.77 5.24 -11.47
N LYS A 326 -13.21 5.13 -12.71
CA LYS A 326 -14.55 4.63 -13.00
C LYS A 326 -14.52 3.13 -12.75
N PHE A 327 -15.38 2.61 -11.89
CA PHE A 327 -15.41 1.19 -11.57
C PHE A 327 -16.80 0.58 -11.78
N LEU A 328 -16.80 -0.71 -12.07
CA LEU A 328 -17.94 -1.61 -12.02
C LEU A 328 -17.54 -2.75 -11.08
N LYS A 329 -18.28 -2.94 -10.00
CA LYS A 329 -18.08 -4.06 -9.07
C LYS A 329 -19.32 -4.93 -9.09
N VAL A 330 -19.14 -6.23 -9.31
CA VAL A 330 -20.21 -7.24 -9.24
C VAL A 330 -20.06 -8.00 -7.94
N ASN A 331 -21.12 -8.05 -7.14
CA ASN A 331 -21.20 -8.85 -5.92
C ASN A 331 -22.20 -9.99 -6.12
N ALA A 332 -21.71 -11.15 -6.56
CA ALA A 332 -22.56 -12.29 -6.86
C ALA A 332 -23.23 -12.89 -5.60
N GLU A 333 -22.64 -12.73 -4.42
CA GLU A 333 -23.20 -13.21 -3.15
C GLU A 333 -24.44 -12.40 -2.76
N ALA A 334 -24.39 -11.08 -2.93
CA ALA A 334 -25.51 -10.18 -2.66
C ALA A 334 -26.70 -10.32 -3.65
N ALA A 335 -26.52 -10.96 -4.80
CA ALA A 335 -27.61 -11.19 -5.73
C ALA A 335 -28.58 -12.27 -5.19
N ARG A 336 -29.89 -12.02 -5.12
CA ARG A 336 -30.88 -13.07 -4.79
C ARG A 336 -31.32 -13.82 -6.04
N PHE A 337 -32.01 -14.95 -5.87
CA PHE A 337 -32.58 -15.70 -7.00
C PHE A 337 -33.53 -14.85 -7.87
N ARG A 338 -34.35 -14.01 -7.25
CA ARG A 338 -35.20 -13.03 -7.96
C ARG A 338 -34.39 -12.00 -8.77
N ASP A 339 -33.20 -11.64 -8.27
CA ASP A 339 -32.32 -10.69 -8.94
C ASP A 339 -31.69 -11.35 -10.18
N LEU A 340 -31.35 -12.64 -10.13
CA LEU A 340 -30.93 -13.43 -11.29
C LEU A 340 -32.00 -13.50 -12.39
N LEU A 341 -33.25 -13.80 -12.03
CA LEU A 341 -34.37 -13.78 -12.98
C LEU A 341 -34.55 -12.37 -13.57
N GLY A 342 -34.46 -11.34 -12.72
CA GLY A 342 -34.52 -9.94 -13.15
C GLY A 342 -33.37 -9.54 -14.08
N ILE A 343 -32.16 -10.08 -13.90
CA ILE A 343 -31.05 -9.89 -14.83
C ILE A 343 -31.36 -10.61 -16.16
N TYR A 344 -31.77 -11.88 -16.11
CA TYR A 344 -32.02 -12.70 -17.29
C TYR A 344 -33.09 -12.12 -18.23
N PHE A 345 -34.21 -11.67 -17.67
CA PHE A 345 -35.33 -11.13 -18.45
C PHE A 345 -35.23 -9.64 -18.77
N SER A 346 -34.30 -8.92 -18.15
CA SER A 346 -34.13 -7.49 -18.43
C SER A 346 -33.22 -7.26 -19.63
N THR A 347 -33.56 -6.30 -20.48
CA THR A 347 -32.68 -5.80 -21.55
C THR A 347 -31.66 -4.77 -21.05
N LYS A 348 -31.88 -4.17 -19.88
CA LYS A 348 -31.00 -3.17 -19.27
C LYS A 348 -31.14 -3.08 -17.75
N ILE A 349 -30.03 -2.96 -17.04
CA ILE A 349 -30.04 -2.64 -15.60
C ILE A 349 -29.81 -1.14 -15.41
N LYS A 350 -30.63 -0.49 -14.59
CA LYS A 350 -30.52 0.94 -14.25
C LYS A 350 -29.93 1.12 -12.87
N GLY A 351 -28.93 1.99 -12.74
CA GLY A 351 -28.33 2.39 -11.48
C GLY A 351 -27.57 1.29 -10.72
N SER A 352 -27.02 1.66 -9.56
CA SER A 352 -26.42 0.71 -8.62
C SER A 352 -27.49 -0.12 -7.92
N LYS A 353 -27.21 -1.40 -7.73
CA LYS A 353 -28.02 -2.35 -6.94
C LYS A 353 -27.13 -3.01 -5.90
N GLU A 354 -27.73 -3.73 -4.95
CA GLU A 354 -27.01 -4.48 -3.91
C GLU A 354 -25.93 -5.42 -4.47
N TYR A 355 -26.16 -5.97 -5.67
CA TYR A 355 -25.23 -6.88 -6.37
C TYR A 355 -24.36 -6.22 -7.46
N ILE A 356 -24.55 -4.91 -7.73
CA ILE A 356 -23.78 -4.16 -8.73
C ILE A 356 -23.53 -2.74 -8.22
N GLU A 357 -22.27 -2.43 -7.98
CA GLU A 357 -21.82 -1.08 -7.66
C GLU A 357 -21.22 -0.44 -8.92
N LEU A 358 -21.66 0.79 -9.22
CA LEU A 358 -21.24 1.52 -10.41
C LEU A 358 -20.84 2.94 -10.04
N HIS A 359 -19.66 3.38 -10.48
CA HIS A 359 -19.29 4.78 -10.36
C HIS A 359 -20.22 5.68 -11.23
N PRO A 360 -20.69 6.85 -10.74
CA PRO A 360 -21.70 7.69 -11.42
C PRO A 360 -21.39 8.05 -12.88
N ASP A 361 -20.10 8.23 -13.19
CA ASP A 361 -19.63 8.62 -14.53
C ASP A 361 -19.38 7.43 -15.50
N VAL A 362 -19.73 6.19 -15.14
CA VAL A 362 -19.56 5.00 -16.01
C VAL A 362 -20.69 4.91 -17.03
N ASN A 363 -20.35 4.64 -18.29
CA ASN A 363 -21.32 4.45 -19.36
C ASN A 363 -22.15 3.16 -19.13
N GLU A 364 -23.47 3.30 -19.00
CA GLU A 364 -24.44 2.21 -18.78
C GLU A 364 -24.49 1.15 -19.91
N LYS A 365 -23.80 1.35 -21.05
CA LYS A 365 -23.69 0.34 -22.12
C LYS A 365 -23.24 -1.05 -21.65
N ILE A 366 -22.51 -1.13 -20.53
CA ILE A 366 -22.12 -2.41 -19.93
C ILE A 366 -23.33 -3.16 -19.34
N LEU A 367 -24.33 -2.41 -18.86
CA LEU A 367 -25.57 -2.92 -18.27
C LEU A 367 -26.64 -3.26 -19.32
N GLU A 368 -26.37 -3.03 -20.61
CA GLU A 368 -27.27 -3.34 -21.75
C GLU A 368 -27.15 -4.78 -22.26
N ARG A 369 -26.19 -5.57 -21.74
CA ARG A 369 -26.08 -7.01 -22.02
C ARG A 369 -26.09 -7.81 -20.72
N THR A 370 -27.25 -7.81 -20.10
CA THR A 370 -27.58 -8.54 -18.87
C THR A 370 -27.27 -10.03 -18.93
N SER A 371 -27.26 -10.67 -20.10
CA SER A 371 -26.93 -12.10 -20.24
C SER A 371 -25.50 -12.47 -19.81
N ILE A 372 -24.51 -11.58 -19.98
CA ILE A 372 -23.12 -11.83 -19.56
C ILE A 372 -22.98 -11.70 -18.05
N LEU A 373 -23.58 -10.65 -17.50
CA LEU A 373 -23.67 -10.45 -16.06
C LEU A 373 -24.45 -11.60 -15.41
N PHE A 374 -25.54 -12.06 -16.03
CA PHE A 374 -26.28 -13.23 -15.60
C PHE A 374 -25.39 -14.46 -15.59
N ALA A 375 -24.66 -14.74 -16.67
CA ALA A 375 -23.75 -15.88 -16.75
C ALA A 375 -22.65 -15.80 -15.68
N SER A 376 -22.02 -14.63 -15.49
CA SER A 376 -20.99 -14.43 -14.46
C SER A 376 -21.54 -14.67 -13.05
N VAL A 377 -22.66 -14.02 -12.69
CA VAL A 377 -23.29 -14.18 -11.37
C VAL A 377 -23.83 -15.60 -11.16
N LEU A 378 -24.39 -16.23 -12.20
CA LEU A 378 -24.89 -17.60 -12.14
C LEU A 378 -23.76 -18.60 -11.92
N VAL A 379 -22.67 -18.51 -12.69
CA VAL A 379 -21.52 -19.40 -12.54
C VAL A 379 -20.89 -19.24 -11.17
N GLN A 380 -20.67 -18.01 -10.71
CA GLN A 380 -20.18 -17.75 -9.35
C GLN A 380 -21.10 -18.35 -8.27
N LYS A 381 -22.42 -18.22 -8.41
CA LYS A 381 -23.39 -18.84 -7.49
C LYS A 381 -23.37 -20.37 -7.54
N LEU A 382 -23.25 -20.97 -8.72
CA LEU A 382 -23.16 -22.42 -8.87
C LEU A 382 -21.86 -22.95 -8.26
N LEU A 383 -20.73 -22.27 -8.48
CA LEU A 383 -19.44 -22.61 -7.88
C LEU A 383 -19.50 -22.54 -6.36
N LYS A 384 -20.10 -21.47 -5.79
CA LYS A 384 -20.29 -21.32 -4.34
C LYS A 384 -21.24 -22.36 -3.75
N LEU A 385 -22.34 -22.66 -4.44
CA LEU A 385 -23.31 -23.69 -4.02
C LEU A 385 -22.65 -25.07 -3.95
N HIS A 386 -21.78 -25.39 -4.90
CA HIS A 386 -21.07 -26.65 -4.98
C HIS A 386 -19.66 -26.59 -4.39
N ALA A 387 -19.29 -25.52 -3.67
CA ALA A 387 -17.93 -25.35 -3.15
C ALA A 387 -17.50 -26.51 -2.25
N LYS A 388 -18.42 -27.02 -1.42
CA LYS A 388 -18.16 -28.22 -0.58
C LYS A 388 -17.94 -29.49 -1.40
N LEU A 389 -18.64 -29.63 -2.52
CA LEU A 389 -18.48 -30.77 -3.43
C LEU A 389 -17.15 -30.66 -4.20
N LEU A 390 -16.81 -29.45 -4.67
CA LEU A 390 -15.55 -29.18 -5.34
C LEU A 390 -14.35 -29.43 -4.40
N ALA A 391 -14.49 -29.06 -3.11
CA ALA A 391 -13.50 -29.32 -2.08
C ALA A 391 -13.28 -30.82 -1.78
N LEU A 392 -14.18 -31.74 -2.22
CA LEU A 392 -13.88 -33.18 -2.19
C LEU A 392 -12.70 -33.54 -3.09
N GLY A 393 -12.34 -32.68 -4.06
CA GLY A 393 -11.12 -32.84 -4.84
C GLY A 393 -9.86 -32.91 -3.97
N TYR A 394 -9.80 -32.19 -2.84
CA TYR A 394 -8.68 -32.32 -1.89
C TYR A 394 -8.66 -33.69 -1.18
N LYS A 395 -9.84 -34.29 -0.97
CA LYS A 395 -9.92 -35.68 -0.46
C LYS A 395 -9.52 -36.70 -1.52
N PHE A 396 -9.82 -36.42 -2.77
CA PHE A 396 -9.32 -37.22 -3.88
C PHE A 396 -7.79 -37.10 -4.01
N GLU A 397 -7.22 -35.91 -3.85
CA GLU A 397 -5.76 -35.69 -3.81
C GLU A 397 -5.09 -36.47 -2.66
N GLU A 398 -5.67 -36.43 -1.45
CA GLU A 398 -5.21 -37.26 -0.32
C GLU A 398 -5.21 -38.75 -0.69
N LEU A 399 -6.29 -39.24 -1.30
CA LEU A 399 -6.43 -40.63 -1.72
C LEU A 399 -5.39 -41.01 -2.78
N VAL A 400 -5.16 -40.14 -3.78
CA VAL A 400 -4.17 -40.38 -4.84
C VAL A 400 -2.76 -40.43 -4.25
N ASN A 401 -2.42 -39.54 -3.31
CA ASN A 401 -1.14 -39.60 -2.60
C ASN A 401 -0.98 -40.90 -1.81
N ILE A 402 -2.02 -41.35 -1.10
CA ILE A 402 -1.95 -42.61 -0.33
C ILE A 402 -1.77 -43.82 -1.26
N LEU A 403 -2.47 -43.85 -2.40
CA LEU A 403 -2.50 -45.03 -3.28
C LEU A 403 -1.33 -45.11 -4.26
N PHE A 404 -0.83 -43.96 -4.74
CA PHE A 404 0.08 -43.90 -5.89
C PHE A 404 1.42 -43.22 -5.61
N ASN A 405 1.67 -42.83 -4.35
CA ASN A 405 2.98 -42.36 -3.90
C ASN A 405 3.64 -43.45 -3.05
N GLU A 406 4.61 -44.15 -3.63
CA GLU A 406 5.26 -45.32 -3.02
C GLU A 406 5.91 -44.99 -1.67
N ASN A 407 6.49 -43.79 -1.52
CA ASN A 407 7.09 -43.34 -0.27
C ASN A 407 6.04 -43.17 0.83
N ILE A 408 4.92 -42.52 0.51
CA ILE A 408 3.82 -42.29 1.46
C ILE A 408 3.14 -43.62 1.82
N PHE A 409 2.85 -44.47 0.82
CA PHE A 409 2.23 -45.77 1.04
C PHE A 409 3.10 -46.65 1.96
N THR A 410 4.40 -46.72 1.67
CA THR A 410 5.38 -47.48 2.47
C THR A 410 5.48 -46.92 3.88
N GLN A 411 5.55 -45.59 4.05
CA GLN A 411 5.60 -44.96 5.37
C GLN A 411 4.34 -45.25 6.20
N ILE A 412 3.16 -45.20 5.56
CA ILE A 412 1.88 -45.56 6.18
C ILE A 412 1.88 -47.03 6.64
N LEU A 413 2.38 -47.93 5.80
CA LEU A 413 2.47 -49.36 6.12
C LEU A 413 3.45 -49.62 7.28
N ILE A 414 4.62 -48.98 7.28
CA ILE A 414 5.60 -49.05 8.37
C ILE A 414 5.00 -48.53 9.68
N ASN A 415 4.32 -47.37 9.65
CA ASN A 415 3.66 -46.81 10.84
C ASN A 415 2.64 -47.80 11.42
N LYS A 416 1.84 -48.44 10.56
CA LYS A 416 0.87 -49.47 10.96
C LYS A 416 1.55 -50.69 11.58
N LEU A 417 2.66 -51.17 11.01
CA LEU A 417 3.43 -52.30 11.56
C LEU A 417 4.10 -51.96 12.91
N GLN A 418 4.44 -50.69 13.13
CA GLN A 418 5.01 -50.19 14.40
C GLN A 418 3.96 -49.88 15.46
N GLY A 419 2.67 -50.15 15.22
CA GLY A 419 1.58 -49.80 16.14
C GLY A 419 1.32 -48.29 16.26
N LYS A 420 1.88 -47.47 15.36
CA LYS A 420 1.63 -46.03 15.27
C LYS A 420 0.40 -45.78 14.40
N LEU A 421 -0.29 -44.67 14.65
CA LEU A 421 -1.42 -44.27 13.83
C LEU A 421 -0.94 -44.00 12.38
N PRO A 422 -1.51 -44.66 11.35
CA PRO A 422 -1.15 -44.41 9.96
C PRO A 422 -1.70 -43.05 9.52
N MET A 423 -0.94 -41.98 9.80
CA MET A 423 -1.30 -40.62 9.39
C MET A 423 -0.51 -40.18 8.16
N LEU A 424 -1.21 -39.52 7.25
CA LEU A 424 -0.66 -38.85 6.09
C LEU A 424 -0.04 -37.50 6.52
N ASP A 425 1.26 -37.32 6.30
CA ASP A 425 1.94 -36.03 6.48
C ASP A 425 1.85 -35.18 5.20
N LYS A 426 0.89 -34.25 5.17
CA LYS A 426 0.67 -33.33 4.04
C LYS A 426 1.76 -32.27 3.88
N GLU A 427 2.55 -32.04 4.93
CA GLU A 427 3.67 -31.10 4.94
C GLU A 427 4.99 -31.80 4.62
N SER A 428 4.95 -33.07 4.18
CA SER A 428 6.14 -33.81 3.78
C SER A 428 6.60 -33.39 2.38
N GLU A 429 7.90 -33.48 2.12
CA GLU A 429 8.47 -33.29 0.77
C GLU A 429 8.00 -34.34 -0.24
N THR A 430 7.38 -35.43 0.22
CA THR A 430 6.82 -36.47 -0.64
C THR A 430 5.37 -36.21 -1.02
N TYR A 431 4.62 -35.42 -0.25
CA TYR A 431 3.23 -35.11 -0.56
C TYR A 431 3.16 -34.13 -1.73
N VAL A 432 2.33 -34.44 -2.73
CA VAL A 432 2.16 -33.62 -3.92
C VAL A 432 0.71 -33.17 -4.11
N SER A 433 0.52 -31.97 -4.63
CA SER A 433 -0.77 -31.41 -5.02
C SER A 433 -1.40 -32.20 -6.17
N ALA A 434 -2.66 -31.93 -6.47
CA ALA A 434 -3.33 -32.48 -7.65
C ALA A 434 -2.59 -32.15 -8.96
N ILE A 435 -1.90 -31.00 -9.02
CA ILE A 435 -1.07 -30.62 -10.16
C ILE A 435 0.18 -31.52 -10.24
N GLY A 436 0.85 -31.77 -9.12
CA GLY A 436 1.97 -32.72 -9.03
C GLY A 436 1.58 -34.18 -9.29
N CYS A 437 0.33 -34.55 -9.00
CA CYS A 437 -0.22 -35.87 -9.35
C CYS A 437 -0.41 -36.03 -10.87
N LEU A 438 -0.86 -34.96 -11.56
CA LEU A 438 -1.09 -34.95 -13.02
C LEU A 438 0.22 -34.93 -13.82
N ASP A 439 1.25 -34.28 -13.28
CA ASP A 439 2.58 -34.25 -13.87
C ASP A 439 3.62 -34.41 -12.76
N LYS A 440 4.34 -35.54 -12.75
CA LYS A 440 5.34 -35.84 -11.73
C LYS A 440 6.73 -35.27 -12.01
N ARG A 441 6.96 -34.67 -13.18
CA ARG A 441 8.29 -34.17 -13.59
C ARG A 441 8.70 -32.96 -12.77
N VAL A 442 9.89 -32.97 -12.20
CA VAL A 442 10.44 -31.80 -11.48
C VAL A 442 11.84 -31.45 -11.99
N ASP A 443 12.50 -32.38 -12.69
CA ASP A 443 13.83 -32.18 -13.24
C ASP A 443 13.85 -31.11 -14.36
N LEU A 444 14.92 -30.31 -14.35
CA LEU A 444 15.21 -29.30 -15.36
C LEU A 444 16.27 -29.85 -16.33
N ASP A 445 15.83 -30.49 -17.41
CA ASP A 445 16.72 -31.06 -18.44
C ASP A 445 17.29 -30.00 -19.41
N ILE A 446 17.40 -28.74 -18.98
CA ILE A 446 17.84 -27.61 -19.80
C ILE A 446 18.96 -26.84 -19.12
N LYS A 447 19.99 -26.49 -19.89
CA LYS A 447 21.15 -25.75 -19.38
C LYS A 447 20.93 -24.23 -19.49
N PRO A 448 21.50 -23.42 -18.58
CA PRO A 448 21.41 -21.96 -18.61
C PRO A 448 21.79 -21.28 -19.93
N VAL A 449 22.66 -21.91 -20.72
CA VAL A 449 23.11 -21.41 -22.03
C VAL A 449 22.04 -21.50 -23.12
N ASP A 450 20.97 -22.26 -22.91
CA ASP A 450 19.88 -22.40 -23.87
C ASP A 450 18.92 -21.20 -23.76
N ILE A 451 18.55 -20.60 -24.90
CA ILE A 451 17.63 -19.47 -24.95
C ILE A 451 16.25 -19.78 -24.34
N ARG A 452 15.87 -21.06 -24.29
CA ARG A 452 14.61 -21.54 -23.71
C ARG A 452 14.70 -21.74 -22.19
N TYR A 453 15.87 -21.56 -21.60
CA TYR A 453 16.12 -21.81 -20.18
C TYR A 453 15.11 -21.10 -19.27
N PHE A 454 15.05 -19.76 -19.31
CA PHE A 454 14.15 -18.99 -18.46
C PHE A 454 12.66 -19.30 -18.69
N PRO A 455 12.16 -19.46 -19.93
CA PRO A 455 10.82 -19.97 -20.17
C PRO A 455 10.51 -21.33 -19.50
N VAL A 456 11.41 -22.30 -19.63
CA VAL A 456 11.21 -23.66 -19.09
C VAL A 456 11.31 -23.65 -17.57
N LEU A 457 12.31 -22.95 -17.02
CA LEU A 457 12.47 -22.74 -15.59
C LEU A 457 11.24 -22.05 -14.99
N SER A 458 10.70 -21.03 -15.67
CA SER A 458 9.47 -20.35 -15.23
C SER A 458 8.26 -21.27 -15.28
N ALA A 459 8.16 -22.15 -16.28
CA ALA A 459 7.07 -23.12 -16.39
C ALA A 459 7.11 -24.12 -15.23
N MET A 460 8.30 -24.66 -14.95
CA MET A 460 8.48 -25.59 -13.84
C MET A 460 8.26 -24.89 -12.49
N ALA A 461 8.72 -23.65 -12.35
CA ALA A 461 8.48 -22.83 -11.17
C ALA A 461 6.99 -22.56 -10.93
N SER A 462 6.24 -22.19 -11.99
CA SER A 462 4.78 -22.00 -11.92
C SER A 462 4.01 -23.27 -11.57
N LYS A 463 4.61 -24.45 -11.72
CA LYS A 463 4.06 -25.72 -11.26
C LYS A 463 4.45 -26.01 -9.81
N VAL A 464 5.74 -25.93 -9.47
CA VAL A 464 6.27 -26.23 -8.14
C VAL A 464 5.67 -25.32 -7.06
N VAL A 465 5.29 -24.08 -7.40
CA VAL A 465 4.64 -23.14 -6.45
C VAL A 465 3.24 -23.60 -5.97
N TYR A 466 2.65 -24.64 -6.56
CA TYR A 466 1.43 -25.28 -6.04
C TYR A 466 1.70 -26.27 -4.90
N GLU A 467 2.97 -26.65 -4.70
CA GLU A 467 3.37 -27.67 -3.74
C GLU A 467 3.65 -27.07 -2.35
N ASN A 468 3.69 -27.92 -1.33
CA ASN A 468 3.98 -27.47 0.03
C ASN A 468 5.43 -26.97 0.17
N LYS A 469 5.70 -26.24 1.26
CA LYS A 469 6.99 -25.59 1.49
C LYS A 469 8.18 -26.57 1.49
N LYS A 470 8.04 -27.76 2.07
CA LYS A 470 9.14 -28.74 2.10
C LYS A 470 9.44 -29.29 0.71
N PHE A 471 8.40 -29.57 -0.08
CA PHE A 471 8.56 -29.97 -1.48
C PHE A 471 9.29 -28.88 -2.29
N VAL A 472 8.84 -27.61 -2.17
CA VAL A 472 9.47 -26.46 -2.85
C VAL A 472 10.95 -26.33 -2.46
N GLU A 473 11.26 -26.47 -1.17
CA GLU A 473 12.64 -26.45 -0.68
C GLU A 473 13.49 -27.59 -1.25
N ALA A 474 12.96 -28.82 -1.29
CA ALA A 474 13.64 -29.99 -1.84
C ALA A 474 13.88 -29.86 -3.36
N ALA A 475 12.88 -29.39 -4.11
CA ALA A 475 12.99 -29.17 -5.54
C ALA A 475 14.07 -28.11 -5.86
N ILE A 476 14.02 -26.95 -5.21
CA ILE A 476 14.90 -25.82 -5.54
C ILE A 476 16.33 -26.07 -5.03
N LYS A 477 16.50 -26.43 -3.75
CA LYS A 477 17.83 -26.58 -3.15
C LYS A 477 18.47 -27.92 -3.53
N GLY A 478 17.67 -28.98 -3.60
CA GLY A 478 18.16 -30.34 -3.87
C GLY A 478 18.30 -30.62 -5.36
N GLN A 479 17.19 -30.63 -6.09
CA GLN A 479 17.17 -31.05 -7.50
C GLN A 479 17.74 -29.97 -8.43
N TRP A 480 17.28 -28.73 -8.31
CA TRP A 480 17.72 -27.63 -9.18
C TRP A 480 19.05 -27.00 -8.74
N LYS A 481 19.45 -27.25 -7.49
CA LYS A 481 20.68 -26.71 -6.87
C LYS A 481 20.73 -25.17 -6.90
N MET A 482 19.59 -24.53 -6.67
CA MET A 482 19.42 -23.09 -6.68
C MET A 482 19.20 -22.55 -5.27
N GLU A 483 19.36 -21.22 -5.11
CA GLU A 483 19.11 -20.56 -3.83
C GLU A 483 17.63 -20.18 -3.71
N LEU A 484 16.94 -20.77 -2.73
CA LEU A 484 15.61 -20.31 -2.33
C LEU A 484 15.74 -19.10 -1.41
N ILE A 485 15.16 -17.97 -1.81
CA ILE A 485 15.10 -16.74 -1.01
C ILE A 485 13.92 -16.80 -0.05
N GLY A 486 12.75 -17.27 -0.51
CA GLY A 486 11.58 -17.43 0.34
C GLY A 486 10.35 -18.00 -0.36
N SER A 487 9.40 -18.46 0.44
CA SER A 487 8.05 -18.88 0.03
C SER A 487 7.04 -18.17 0.93
N TYR A 488 6.00 -17.60 0.33
CA TYR A 488 5.09 -16.66 0.98
C TYR A 488 3.64 -16.99 0.63
N ASP A 489 2.76 -16.97 1.63
CA ASP A 489 1.31 -17.03 1.45
C ASP A 489 0.72 -15.62 1.54
N PHE A 490 -0.15 -15.26 0.60
CA PHE A 490 -0.80 -13.96 0.52
C PHE A 490 -2.26 -14.05 0.97
N TYR A 491 -2.59 -13.26 1.99
CA TYR A 491 -3.95 -13.11 2.50
C TYR A 491 -4.81 -12.26 1.57
N ASN A 492 -5.98 -12.76 1.22
CA ASN A 492 -6.97 -12.05 0.44
C ASN A 492 -8.09 -11.54 1.35
N GLU A 493 -8.20 -10.21 1.46
CA GLU A 493 -9.20 -9.54 2.30
C GLU A 493 -10.64 -9.79 1.86
N ASP A 494 -10.90 -9.88 0.55
CA ASP A 494 -12.24 -10.12 0.02
C ASP A 494 -12.73 -11.55 0.36
N HIS A 495 -11.82 -12.52 0.46
CA HIS A 495 -12.13 -13.92 0.76
C HIS A 495 -11.79 -14.36 2.19
N LYS A 496 -11.18 -13.47 2.99
CA LYS A 496 -10.73 -13.72 4.37
C LYS A 496 -9.91 -14.99 4.55
N LYS A 497 -9.07 -15.32 3.57
CA LYS A 497 -8.20 -16.52 3.58
C LYS A 497 -6.93 -16.27 2.77
N ASN A 498 -5.90 -17.09 2.99
CA ASN A 498 -4.76 -17.12 2.08
C ASN A 498 -5.20 -17.76 0.76
N THR A 499 -5.07 -17.03 -0.36
CA THR A 499 -5.53 -17.53 -1.68
C THR A 499 -4.38 -17.76 -2.65
N THR A 500 -3.27 -17.04 -2.51
CA THR A 500 -2.15 -17.07 -3.45
C THR A 500 -0.86 -17.39 -2.72
N GLN A 501 0.00 -18.17 -3.35
CA GLN A 501 1.35 -18.47 -2.87
C GLN A 501 2.34 -17.87 -3.86
N ALA A 502 3.50 -17.41 -3.38
CA ALA A 502 4.62 -17.10 -4.25
C ALA A 502 5.91 -17.66 -3.69
N MET A 503 6.80 -18.05 -4.60
CA MET A 503 8.16 -18.43 -4.27
C MET A 503 9.14 -17.53 -5.01
N VAL A 504 10.21 -17.20 -4.31
CA VAL A 504 11.28 -16.32 -4.77
C VAL A 504 12.58 -17.09 -4.67
N PHE A 505 13.27 -17.26 -5.79
CA PHE A 505 14.51 -18.02 -5.85
C PHE A 505 15.45 -17.43 -6.90
N HIS A 506 16.70 -17.87 -6.86
CA HIS A 506 17.76 -17.34 -7.69
C HIS A 506 18.67 -18.48 -8.15
N ASP A 507 18.89 -18.54 -9.46
CA ASP A 507 19.91 -19.39 -10.08
C ASP A 507 21.24 -18.63 -10.29
N LYS A 508 22.13 -18.74 -9.29
CA LYS A 508 23.49 -18.17 -9.35
C LYS A 508 24.35 -18.72 -10.48
N HIS A 509 24.02 -19.90 -11.02
CA HIS A 509 24.76 -20.52 -12.10
C HIS A 509 24.41 -19.93 -13.47
N ALA A 510 23.18 -19.45 -13.65
CA ALA A 510 22.74 -18.78 -14.86
C ALA A 510 23.05 -17.28 -14.87
N ASN A 511 22.73 -16.57 -13.78
CA ASN A 511 22.95 -15.14 -13.65
C ASN A 511 22.85 -14.71 -12.19
N GLN A 512 23.95 -14.18 -11.64
CA GLN A 512 24.09 -13.80 -10.23
C GLN A 512 23.17 -12.65 -9.77
N ASP A 513 22.56 -11.91 -10.70
CA ASP A 513 21.70 -10.77 -10.41
C ASP A 513 20.22 -11.05 -10.72
N MET A 514 19.88 -12.25 -11.22
CA MET A 514 18.52 -12.55 -11.65
C MET A 514 17.72 -13.28 -10.57
N ILE A 515 16.68 -12.60 -10.09
CA ILE A 515 15.67 -13.18 -9.19
C ILE A 515 14.48 -13.67 -10.02
N ILE A 516 13.98 -14.86 -9.70
CA ILE A 516 12.78 -15.44 -10.28
C ILE A 516 11.70 -15.45 -9.21
N VAL A 517 10.53 -14.92 -9.59
CA VAL A 517 9.34 -14.91 -8.75
C VAL A 517 8.25 -15.69 -9.48
N ALA A 518 7.78 -16.76 -8.86
CA ALA A 518 6.66 -17.55 -9.36
C ALA A 518 5.46 -17.37 -8.42
N PHE A 519 4.29 -17.14 -9.01
CA PHE A 519 3.02 -17.03 -8.30
C PHE A 519 2.15 -18.23 -8.64
N ARG A 520 1.47 -18.76 -7.62
CA ARG A 520 0.42 -19.76 -7.79
C ARG A 520 -0.80 -19.14 -8.44
N GLY A 521 -1.33 -19.81 -9.46
CA GLY A 521 -2.54 -19.39 -10.17
C GLY A 521 -3.81 -20.04 -9.61
N THR A 522 -4.82 -20.17 -10.47
CA THR A 522 -6.11 -20.80 -10.16
C THR A 522 -5.92 -22.22 -9.64
N GLU A 523 -6.52 -22.51 -8.48
CA GLU A 523 -6.45 -23.82 -7.85
C GLU A 523 -7.67 -24.66 -8.26
N PRO A 524 -7.49 -25.89 -8.79
CA PRO A 524 -8.57 -26.65 -9.42
C PRO A 524 -9.80 -26.87 -8.53
N PHE A 525 -9.59 -27.00 -7.23
CA PHE A 525 -10.64 -27.31 -6.26
C PHE A 525 -11.07 -26.12 -5.39
N ASP A 526 -10.53 -24.92 -5.66
CA ASP A 526 -10.92 -23.69 -4.95
C ASP A 526 -11.99 -22.92 -5.72
N ALA A 527 -13.23 -23.01 -5.25
CA ALA A 527 -14.36 -22.30 -5.85
C ALA A 527 -14.13 -20.78 -5.89
N ASP A 528 -13.42 -20.19 -4.91
CA ASP A 528 -13.16 -18.75 -4.86
C ASP A 528 -12.16 -18.32 -5.94
N ALA A 529 -11.15 -19.15 -6.21
CA ALA A 529 -10.19 -18.93 -7.30
C ALA A 529 -10.91 -18.92 -8.66
N TRP A 530 -11.79 -19.89 -8.90
CA TRP A 530 -12.63 -19.90 -10.11
C TRP A 530 -13.60 -18.71 -10.16
N CYS A 531 -14.21 -18.31 -9.04
CA CYS A 531 -15.10 -17.14 -9.01
C CYS A 531 -14.36 -15.87 -9.48
N THR A 532 -13.10 -15.72 -9.08
CA THR A 532 -12.24 -14.60 -9.50
C THR A 532 -12.03 -14.56 -11.01
N ASP A 533 -11.84 -15.71 -11.66
CA ASP A 533 -11.65 -15.80 -13.11
C ASP A 533 -12.94 -15.51 -13.91
N PHE A 534 -14.10 -15.81 -13.33
CA PHE A 534 -15.42 -15.53 -13.91
C PHE A 534 -15.97 -14.14 -13.55
N ASP A 535 -15.31 -13.41 -12.65
CA ASP A 535 -15.69 -12.06 -12.31
C ASP A 535 -15.46 -11.12 -13.51
N ILE A 536 -16.40 -10.21 -13.69
CA ILE A 536 -16.37 -9.19 -14.75
C ILE A 536 -16.16 -7.79 -14.17
N SER A 537 -15.98 -7.69 -12.86
CA SER A 537 -15.64 -6.44 -12.17
C SER A 537 -14.41 -5.81 -12.82
N CYS A 538 -14.49 -4.51 -13.06
CA CYS A 538 -13.41 -3.80 -13.70
C CYS A 538 -13.24 -2.38 -13.18
N ILE A 539 -11.99 -1.95 -13.20
CA ILE A 539 -11.54 -0.60 -12.86
C ILE A 539 -11.03 0.04 -14.16
N SER A 540 -11.51 1.25 -14.47
CA SER A 540 -11.16 1.99 -15.67
C SER A 540 -10.27 3.18 -15.33
N PHE A 541 -9.02 3.10 -15.77
CA PHE A 541 -8.03 4.17 -15.69
C PHE A 541 -8.05 5.04 -16.96
N PRO A 542 -7.91 6.36 -16.85
CA PRO A 542 -7.87 7.26 -18.01
C PRO A 542 -6.80 6.88 -19.05
N ASP A 543 -5.59 6.56 -18.59
CA ASP A 543 -4.44 6.29 -19.49
C ASP A 543 -4.23 4.81 -19.79
N MET A 544 -4.75 3.93 -18.92
CA MET A 544 -4.53 2.48 -18.99
C MET A 544 -5.70 1.73 -19.62
N GLY A 545 -6.90 2.31 -19.65
CA GLY A 545 -8.12 1.59 -20.01
C GLY A 545 -8.68 0.75 -18.86
N LYS A 546 -9.46 -0.29 -19.19
CA LYS A 546 -10.14 -1.15 -18.20
C LYS A 546 -9.27 -2.33 -17.80
N VAL A 547 -9.18 -2.58 -16.51
CA VAL A 547 -8.42 -3.66 -15.88
C VAL A 547 -9.36 -4.42 -14.95
N HIS A 548 -9.20 -5.74 -14.85
CA HIS A 548 -9.94 -6.57 -13.92
C HIS A 548 -9.66 -6.13 -12.47
N THR A 549 -10.68 -5.95 -11.64
CA THR A 549 -10.57 -5.32 -10.30
C THR A 549 -9.59 -6.04 -9.39
N VAL A 550 -9.53 -7.39 -9.45
CA VAL A 550 -8.64 -8.20 -8.62
C VAL A 550 -7.17 -8.12 -9.05
N LEU A 551 -6.89 -7.69 -10.30
CA LEU A 551 -5.53 -7.61 -10.86
C LEU A 551 -5.04 -6.16 -11.03
N ALA A 552 -5.83 -5.18 -10.59
CA ALA A 552 -5.53 -3.78 -10.79
C ALA A 552 -4.50 -3.30 -9.76
N LEU A 553 -3.21 -3.34 -10.09
CA LEU A 553 -2.20 -2.78 -9.20
C LEU A 553 -1.03 -2.03 -9.88
N HIS A 554 -0.64 -1.00 -9.11
CA HIS A 554 0.62 -0.28 -8.98
C HIS A 554 1.28 0.36 -10.21
N ASN A 555 1.14 1.69 -10.26
CA ASN A 555 1.97 2.60 -11.05
C ASN A 555 3.37 2.74 -10.39
N GLU A 556 4.12 1.64 -10.29
CA GLU A 556 5.47 1.57 -9.74
C GLU A 556 6.49 1.31 -10.86
N ASN A 557 7.02 2.40 -11.43
CA ASN A 557 8.01 2.31 -12.50
C ASN A 557 9.33 1.68 -12.03
N SER A 558 9.65 1.74 -10.74
CA SER A 558 10.86 1.16 -10.15
C SER A 558 10.92 -0.36 -10.29
N ILE A 559 9.78 -1.05 -10.28
CA ILE A 559 9.72 -2.49 -10.53
C ILE A 559 9.89 -2.77 -12.02
N LEU A 560 9.24 -1.98 -12.88
CA LEU A 560 9.34 -2.14 -14.34
C LEU A 560 10.78 -1.95 -14.85
N GLU A 561 11.55 -1.05 -14.25
CA GLU A 561 12.97 -0.85 -14.55
C GLU A 561 13.84 -2.07 -14.21
N LYS A 562 13.43 -2.88 -13.23
CA LYS A 562 14.14 -4.08 -12.79
C LYS A 562 13.61 -5.37 -13.43
N LEU A 563 12.46 -5.29 -14.12
CA LEU A 563 11.80 -6.46 -14.68
C LEU A 563 12.45 -6.86 -16.01
N LYS A 564 13.00 -8.07 -16.08
CA LYS A 564 13.62 -8.56 -17.31
C LYS A 564 12.60 -9.23 -18.24
N ALA A 565 11.76 -10.07 -17.68
CA ALA A 565 10.78 -10.85 -18.43
C ALA A 565 9.56 -11.20 -17.56
N VAL A 566 8.44 -11.46 -18.23
CA VAL A 566 7.20 -11.98 -17.65
C VAL A 566 6.73 -13.15 -18.52
N TYR A 567 6.62 -14.31 -17.89
CA TYR A 567 6.09 -15.53 -18.50
C TYR A 567 4.80 -15.90 -17.80
N THR A 568 3.74 -16.18 -18.57
CA THR A 568 2.46 -16.58 -17.99
C THR A 568 1.97 -17.87 -18.63
N PHE A 569 1.35 -18.72 -17.82
CA PHE A 569 0.86 -20.05 -18.20
C PHE A 569 -0.62 -20.11 -17.88
N GLY A 570 -1.46 -20.40 -18.88
CA GLY A 570 -2.92 -20.47 -18.66
C GLY A 570 -3.56 -19.12 -18.27
N GLN A 571 -2.90 -17.99 -18.54
CA GLN A 571 -3.32 -16.67 -18.03
C GLN A 571 -4.75 -16.27 -18.48
N PRO A 572 -5.65 -15.89 -17.56
CA PRO A 572 -6.95 -15.30 -17.90
C PRO A 572 -6.79 -13.91 -18.54
N ARG A 573 -7.87 -13.34 -19.07
CA ARG A 573 -7.85 -11.99 -19.63
C ARG A 573 -7.87 -10.96 -18.50
N VAL A 574 -6.89 -10.08 -18.49
CA VAL A 574 -6.65 -9.18 -17.34
C VAL A 574 -7.08 -7.73 -17.57
N GLY A 575 -7.23 -7.31 -18.84
CA GLY A 575 -7.61 -5.95 -19.19
C GLY A 575 -8.07 -5.83 -20.63
N ASN A 576 -8.50 -4.62 -21.01
CA ASN A 576 -9.04 -4.37 -22.35
C ASN A 576 -7.97 -4.07 -23.42
N ALA A 577 -8.40 -3.80 -24.66
CA ALA A 577 -7.48 -3.43 -25.74
C ALA A 577 -6.59 -2.20 -25.44
N SER A 578 -7.10 -1.23 -24.69
CA SER A 578 -6.30 -0.07 -24.26
C SER A 578 -5.25 -0.46 -23.23
N PHE A 579 -5.59 -1.34 -22.28
CA PHE A 579 -4.64 -1.93 -21.34
C PHE A 579 -3.55 -2.70 -22.07
N GLY A 580 -3.92 -3.54 -23.04
CA GLY A 580 -2.97 -4.26 -23.86
C GLY A 580 -2.01 -3.34 -24.64
N ARG A 581 -2.50 -2.20 -25.16
CA ARG A 581 -1.65 -1.19 -25.82
C ARG A 581 -0.72 -0.50 -24.82
N TYR A 582 -1.24 -0.13 -23.65
CA TYR A 582 -0.46 0.47 -22.57
C TYR A 582 0.69 -0.44 -22.14
N MET A 583 0.40 -1.71 -21.84
CA MET A 583 1.39 -2.68 -21.41
C MET A 583 2.41 -2.98 -22.50
N LYS A 584 1.98 -3.12 -23.77
CA LYS A 584 2.92 -3.25 -24.91
C LYS A 584 3.88 -2.05 -24.99
N LYS A 585 3.38 -0.82 -24.78
CA LYS A 585 4.21 0.38 -24.77
C LYS A 585 5.22 0.32 -23.61
N LYS A 586 4.77 -0.01 -22.40
CA LYS A 586 5.64 -0.10 -21.22
C LYS A 586 6.68 -1.21 -21.34
N PHE A 587 6.29 -2.39 -21.83
CA PHE A 587 7.24 -3.47 -22.07
C PHE A 587 8.27 -3.11 -23.14
N LYS A 588 7.89 -2.35 -24.18
CA LYS A 588 8.86 -1.82 -25.14
C LYS A 588 9.77 -0.75 -24.51
N GLU A 589 9.21 0.17 -23.72
CA GLU A 589 9.93 1.26 -23.04
C GLU A 589 11.01 0.73 -22.09
N PHE A 590 10.71 -0.32 -21.33
CA PHE A 590 11.62 -0.93 -20.36
C PHE A 590 12.32 -2.19 -20.87
N ASN A 591 12.19 -2.51 -22.16
CA ASN A 591 12.77 -3.71 -22.77
C ASN A 591 12.43 -5.04 -22.04
N ILE A 592 11.18 -5.16 -21.59
CA ILE A 592 10.63 -6.32 -20.89
C ILE A 592 10.15 -7.36 -21.91
N THR A 593 10.61 -8.59 -21.77
CA THR A 593 10.08 -9.72 -22.56
C THR A 593 8.75 -10.19 -21.98
N TYR A 594 7.69 -10.30 -22.79
CA TYR A 594 6.40 -10.81 -22.34
C TYR A 594 5.87 -11.91 -23.26
N ASN A 595 5.80 -13.13 -22.74
CA ASN A 595 5.35 -14.30 -23.46
C ASN A 595 4.30 -15.06 -22.65
N ARG A 596 3.22 -15.45 -23.34
CA ARG A 596 2.13 -16.24 -22.75
C ARG A 596 2.12 -17.63 -23.36
N TYR A 597 1.87 -18.64 -22.53
CA TYR A 597 1.82 -20.04 -22.89
C TYR A 597 0.42 -20.59 -22.59
N VAL A 598 -0.17 -21.25 -23.58
CA VAL A 598 -1.50 -21.84 -23.47
C VAL A 598 -1.43 -23.29 -23.92
N TYR A 599 -1.98 -24.19 -23.11
CA TYR A 599 -2.00 -25.62 -23.40
C TYR A 599 -3.38 -26.06 -23.90
N ASN A 600 -3.41 -26.59 -25.12
CA ASN A 600 -4.53 -27.29 -25.72
C ASN A 600 -5.90 -26.59 -25.53
N ASN A 601 -6.81 -27.24 -24.81
CA ASN A 601 -8.18 -26.79 -24.57
C ASN A 601 -8.36 -26.08 -23.23
N ASP A 602 -7.30 -25.52 -22.65
CA ASP A 602 -7.37 -24.75 -21.41
C ASP A 602 -8.42 -23.63 -21.47
N VAL A 603 -9.32 -23.66 -20.50
CA VAL A 603 -10.47 -22.77 -20.37
C VAL A 603 -10.12 -21.43 -19.71
N VAL A 604 -9.08 -21.39 -18.87
CA VAL A 604 -8.72 -20.19 -18.09
C VAL A 604 -8.32 -19.02 -18.99
N PRO A 605 -7.51 -19.20 -20.06
CA PRO A 605 -7.23 -18.14 -21.04
C PRO A 605 -8.44 -17.61 -21.80
N ARG A 606 -9.62 -18.22 -21.64
CA ARG A 606 -10.84 -17.85 -22.35
C ARG A 606 -11.81 -17.07 -21.48
N VAL A 607 -11.46 -16.78 -20.23
CA VAL A 607 -12.24 -15.97 -19.30
C VAL A 607 -11.42 -14.79 -18.77
N PRO A 608 -12.06 -13.64 -18.43
CA PRO A 608 -13.41 -13.23 -18.84
C PRO A 608 -13.53 -13.11 -20.37
N PHE A 609 -14.75 -13.17 -20.90
CA PHE A 609 -15.01 -13.28 -22.36
C PHE A 609 -14.56 -12.04 -23.17
N ASP A 610 -13.94 -12.27 -24.34
CA ASP A 610 -13.63 -11.21 -25.31
C ASP A 610 -14.90 -10.86 -26.10
N ASN A 611 -15.52 -9.74 -25.76
CA ASN A 611 -16.70 -9.23 -26.45
C ASN A 611 -16.61 -7.71 -26.64
N SER A 612 -17.52 -7.16 -27.45
CA SER A 612 -17.55 -5.74 -27.82
C SER A 612 -17.79 -4.76 -26.65
N VAL A 613 -18.11 -5.24 -25.43
CA VAL A 613 -18.59 -4.41 -24.31
C VAL A 613 -17.60 -4.37 -23.14
N LEU A 614 -17.16 -5.54 -22.65
CA LEU A 614 -16.11 -5.64 -21.63
C LEU A 614 -14.72 -5.45 -22.25
N MET A 615 -14.57 -5.85 -23.52
CA MET A 615 -13.35 -5.72 -24.33
C MET A 615 -12.11 -6.35 -23.70
N PHE A 616 -12.26 -7.24 -22.71
CA PHE A 616 -11.15 -7.98 -22.13
C PHE A 616 -10.44 -8.75 -23.23
N ARG A 617 -9.16 -8.44 -23.41
CA ARG A 617 -8.37 -8.89 -24.54
C ARG A 617 -6.97 -9.24 -24.11
N HIS A 618 -6.51 -10.33 -24.70
CA HIS A 618 -5.12 -10.71 -24.61
C HIS A 618 -4.23 -9.77 -25.42
N PHE A 619 -2.98 -9.65 -24.98
CA PHE A 619 -1.92 -8.92 -25.67
C PHE A 619 -0.60 -9.71 -25.58
N GLY A 620 0.45 -9.22 -26.25
CA GLY A 620 1.74 -9.91 -26.30
C GLY A 620 1.76 -11.17 -27.16
N ASN A 621 2.88 -11.88 -27.10
CA ASN A 621 3.08 -13.15 -27.81
C ASN A 621 2.32 -14.28 -27.12
N CYS A 622 1.78 -15.21 -27.90
CA CYS A 622 1.12 -16.42 -27.41
C CYS A 622 1.70 -17.66 -28.09
N PHE A 623 2.19 -18.59 -27.27
CA PHE A 623 2.66 -19.91 -27.69
C PHE A 623 1.59 -20.93 -27.31
N LEU A 624 0.89 -21.45 -28.32
CA LEU A 624 -0.16 -22.44 -28.13
C LEU A 624 0.43 -23.83 -28.37
N TYR A 625 0.42 -24.66 -27.33
CA TYR A 625 0.84 -26.06 -27.39
C TYR A 625 -0.38 -26.94 -27.61
N ASP A 626 -0.31 -27.90 -28.53
CA ASP A 626 -1.34 -28.93 -28.67
C ASP A 626 -1.12 -30.09 -27.68
N SER A 627 -1.97 -31.12 -27.74
CA SER A 627 -1.87 -32.33 -26.91
C SER A 627 -0.61 -33.16 -27.15
N HIS A 628 0.16 -32.88 -28.20
CA HIS A 628 1.43 -33.53 -28.52
C HIS A 628 2.63 -32.62 -28.17
N TYR A 629 2.41 -31.53 -27.43
CA TYR A 629 3.41 -30.52 -27.07
C TYR A 629 4.10 -29.86 -28.27
N VAL A 630 3.45 -29.84 -29.44
CA VAL A 630 3.90 -29.08 -30.59
C VAL A 630 3.36 -27.66 -30.49
N TYR A 631 4.23 -26.64 -30.54
CA TYR A 631 3.81 -25.25 -30.41
C TYR A 631 3.57 -24.56 -31.74
N LYS A 632 2.52 -23.74 -31.80
CA LYS A 632 2.28 -22.76 -32.87
C LYS A 632 2.39 -21.36 -32.29
N VAL A 633 3.28 -20.53 -32.84
CA VAL A 633 3.37 -19.11 -32.49
C VAL A 633 2.20 -18.37 -33.14
N ARG A 634 1.36 -17.71 -32.34
CA ARG A 634 0.27 -16.86 -32.87
C ARG A 634 0.45 -15.42 -32.39
N THR A 635 0.74 -14.53 -33.32
CA THR A 635 0.88 -13.08 -33.11
C THR A 635 -0.43 -12.30 -33.22
N LYS A 636 -1.57 -12.96 -33.53
CA LYS A 636 -2.90 -12.31 -33.68
C LYS A 636 -3.97 -12.88 -32.74
N ILE A 637 -4.85 -11.96 -32.34
CA ILE A 637 -5.90 -12.03 -31.31
C ILE A 637 -6.90 -13.16 -31.59
N PHE A 638 -7.27 -13.90 -30.54
CA PHE A 638 -8.26 -14.99 -30.57
C PHE A 638 -9.67 -14.41 -30.78
N ASN A 639 -10.29 -14.67 -31.93
CA ASN A 639 -11.75 -14.57 -32.12
C ASN A 639 -12.34 -15.98 -32.19
N MET A 640 -13.55 -16.14 -31.64
CA MET A 640 -14.26 -17.40 -31.40
C MET A 640 -14.52 -18.29 -32.63
N HIS A 641 -14.25 -17.83 -33.85
CA HIS A 641 -14.68 -18.47 -35.10
C HIS A 641 -13.75 -19.56 -35.66
N ALA A 642 -12.60 -19.83 -35.05
CA ALA A 642 -11.58 -20.69 -35.68
C ALA A 642 -11.71 -22.21 -35.44
N TYR A 643 -12.79 -22.70 -34.79
CA TYR A 643 -12.97 -24.13 -34.49
C TYR A 643 -14.37 -24.69 -34.81
N GLY A 644 -14.98 -24.28 -35.93
CA GLY A 644 -16.03 -25.09 -36.58
C GLY A 644 -17.31 -25.38 -35.77
N LEU A 645 -17.52 -24.80 -34.60
CA LEU A 645 -18.79 -24.87 -33.87
C LEU A 645 -19.70 -23.75 -34.37
N LYS A 646 -20.53 -24.07 -35.37
CA LYS A 646 -21.74 -23.30 -35.67
C LYS A 646 -22.67 -23.46 -34.48
N VAL A 647 -22.98 -22.36 -33.80
CA VAL A 647 -24.15 -22.30 -32.92
C VAL A 647 -25.36 -22.18 -33.85
N HIS A 648 -26.25 -23.17 -33.80
CA HIS A 648 -27.61 -23.03 -34.32
C HIS A 648 -28.46 -22.25 -33.34
#